data_AF-M1AHQ8-F1
#
_entry.id   AF-M1AHQ8-F1
#
_cell.length_a   1.000
_cell.length_b   1.000
_cell.length_c   1.000
_cell.angle_alpha   90.00
_cell.angle_beta   90.00
_cell.angle_gamma   90.00
#
_symmetry.space_group_name_H-M   'P 1'
#
loop_
_entity.id
_entity.type
_entity.pdbx_description
1 polymer ?
#
loop_
_entity_poly.entity_id
_entity_poly.type
_entity_poly.pdbx_seq_one_letter_code
_entity_poly.pdbx_strand_id
1 'polypeptide(L)'
;MVEKSVENSGGVKHGASLAQNLANLVEESYNLDESKPMNRVEHKRLLELRIKKRVKEQYVNGKFQNLIKKVVANPKTLCDAYDCIRLSSNVDLASNGEDLPFEAMAEELSCGCFDVSANTYSISTKGAKKEVLVFPNVKLKVVEEAIRIVLEVVYRPHFSKISHGCRSGRSHLSALKYIRKEIIDPKWWFTLPVCRKLDNQILAKLFSVMEDKIDDPFLYMIIRSMFDCGVLNLEFGGFPKGHGLPQEGALSPILMNIYLDLFDHEMYRLSMRYEAIDKGSSAEESAPNSVLRSWFRRQISGNGSQECHDLGYSEIRVHCCRFMDEILIAISGPKDVAVAIKSETENYFKNSLYLEFESEIDVFPCDGPTDIRFLGSVVKRSLKESPAVKAVHKLKEKVELFASQKEHSWDTGTARIGKKWLAHGLKKVKESEIKHLSDGSSLLTQISCFRKDGMETDHWYKVLLKVWMQNKKVKCETNEDVILSKHIVEPALPQDLRDSYYEFQKRVQEYISSETASTLALLPNSNCSSFTTQIIAPISIIKKRLFRYGLTNSKGYSQPCHLLVFWDDNEIVDWYAGLICRWQRWYTECDNFNEVKLIICNQVRLSCIRTLAMKYRIHESEIEKKFDSELRRIPATEDLELEITSEATNSEAVDNDALMYGITYSGICLFSLARMVSQSRPCNCFVIGCSAAAPRVYTLHVMERQRFPGWKTGFSNCIHPSLHRRRLGLCKHHLKDLLLGYISLQSINFGAW
;
A
#
# COMPACT_ATOMS: atom_id res chain seq x y z
N MET A 1 27.13 -16.34 75.76
CA MET A 1 26.20 -15.51 76.54
C MET A 1 26.85 -14.16 76.74
N VAL A 2 26.10 -13.10 76.42
CA VAL A 2 26.37 -11.69 76.75
C VAL A 2 27.43 -10.95 75.92
N GLU A 3 26.92 -9.89 75.28
CA GLU A 3 27.53 -8.62 74.84
C GLU A 3 28.60 -8.59 73.72
N LYS A 4 28.18 -8.07 72.57
CA LYS A 4 28.96 -7.00 71.91
C LYS A 4 28.05 -5.86 71.48
N SER A 5 28.50 -4.69 71.91
CA SER A 5 28.01 -3.33 71.71
C SER A 5 27.82 -2.93 70.25
N VAL A 6 26.72 -2.23 69.98
CA VAL A 6 26.56 -1.38 68.79
C VAL A 6 25.84 -0.11 69.22
N GLU A 7 26.53 1.03 69.18
CA GLU A 7 25.91 2.34 69.01
C GLU A 7 26.43 2.99 67.72
N ASN A 8 25.48 3.18 66.82
CA ASN A 8 25.23 4.33 65.94
C ASN A 8 26.38 5.10 65.28
N SER A 9 26.33 5.15 63.94
CA SER A 9 26.24 6.42 63.21
C SER A 9 25.72 6.21 61.78
N GLY A 10 24.95 7.18 61.30
CA GLY A 10 24.14 7.10 60.08
C GLY A 10 24.92 6.84 58.78
N GLY A 11 24.33 5.98 57.95
CA GLY A 11 24.72 5.76 56.57
C GLY A 11 23.53 6.03 55.64
N VAL A 12 23.71 7.04 54.79
CA VAL A 12 22.82 7.47 53.71
C VAL A 12 22.43 6.27 52.83
N LYS A 13 21.14 5.94 52.75
CA LYS A 13 20.63 4.98 51.75
C LYS A 13 20.81 5.61 50.36
N HIS A 14 21.80 5.16 49.61
CA HIS A 14 21.85 5.39 48.17
C HIS A 14 20.61 4.75 47.55
N GLY A 15 19.68 5.58 47.09
CA GLY A 15 18.55 5.15 46.30
C GLY A 15 19.06 4.52 45.00
N ALA A 16 18.73 3.25 44.79
CA ALA A 16 18.88 2.63 43.48
C ALA A 16 18.15 3.51 42.45
N SER A 17 18.84 3.89 41.38
CA SER A 17 18.25 4.74 40.35
C SER A 17 17.00 4.06 39.77
N LEU A 18 16.00 4.85 39.40
CA LEU A 18 14.80 4.36 38.70
C LEU A 18 15.17 3.47 37.49
N ALA A 19 16.30 3.76 36.83
CA ALA A 19 16.84 2.99 35.72
C ALA A 19 17.29 1.57 36.11
N GLN A 20 17.81 1.38 37.33
CA GLN A 20 18.24 0.07 37.82
C GLN A 20 17.06 -0.78 38.29
N ASN A 21 16.05 -0.15 38.89
CA ASN A 21 14.78 -0.81 39.19
C ASN A 21 13.99 -1.16 37.92
N LEU A 22 14.04 -0.31 36.88
CA LEU A 22 13.47 -0.60 35.56
C LEU A 22 14.26 -1.70 34.81
N ALA A 23 15.58 -1.75 34.96
CA ALA A 23 16.40 -2.82 34.40
C ALA A 23 16.09 -4.17 35.07
N ASN A 24 15.91 -4.19 36.40
CA ASN A 24 15.52 -5.39 37.13
C ASN A 24 14.07 -5.81 36.82
N LEU A 25 13.15 -4.87 36.58
CA LEU A 25 11.78 -5.18 36.10
C LEU A 25 11.76 -5.82 34.70
N VAL A 26 12.76 -5.54 33.85
CA VAL A 26 12.93 -6.21 32.55
C VAL A 26 13.56 -7.60 32.72
N GLU A 27 14.39 -7.82 33.74
CA GLU A 27 14.97 -9.13 34.05
C GLU A 27 14.06 -10.04 34.89
N GLU A 28 13.17 -9.50 35.74
CA GLU A 28 12.30 -10.25 36.66
C GLU A 28 10.89 -10.58 36.12
N SER A 29 10.57 -10.28 34.86
CA SER A 29 9.31 -10.70 34.22
C SER A 29 9.37 -12.11 33.60
N TYR A 30 10.25 -12.98 34.10
CA TYR A 30 10.41 -14.36 33.65
C TYR A 30 10.36 -15.37 34.80
N ASN A 31 9.24 -15.41 35.50
CA ASN A 31 8.68 -16.70 35.89
C ASN A 31 7.68 -17.07 34.80
N LEU A 32 8.13 -17.92 33.87
CA LEU A 32 7.26 -18.54 32.87
C LEU A 32 6.23 -19.37 33.62
N ASP A 33 5.00 -18.86 33.69
CA ASP A 33 3.84 -19.69 33.95
C ASP A 33 3.74 -20.68 32.77
N GLU A 34 3.99 -21.97 33.00
CA GLU A 34 4.06 -23.04 31.99
C GLU A 34 2.71 -23.36 31.29
N SER A 35 1.78 -22.41 31.16
CA SER A 35 0.38 -22.73 30.78
C SER A 35 -0.15 -22.04 29.51
N LYS A 36 0.66 -21.35 28.70
CA LYS A 36 0.20 -20.83 27.39
C LYS A 36 1.15 -21.17 26.23
N PRO A 37 0.66 -21.83 25.15
CA PRO A 37 1.49 -22.10 23.98
C PRO A 37 1.92 -20.80 23.33
N MET A 38 3.23 -20.63 23.11
CA MET A 38 3.81 -19.43 22.51
C MET A 38 3.31 -19.23 21.07
N ASN A 39 2.95 -18.00 20.73
CA ASN A 39 2.54 -17.63 19.38
C ASN A 39 3.77 -17.61 18.44
N ARG A 40 3.55 -17.81 17.13
CA ARG A 40 4.56 -17.78 16.06
C ARG A 40 5.49 -16.57 16.13
N VAL A 41 4.95 -15.39 16.42
CA VAL A 41 5.72 -14.14 16.53
C VAL A 41 6.64 -14.17 17.75
N GLU A 42 6.17 -14.73 18.86
CA GLU A 42 6.94 -14.84 20.10
C GLU A 42 8.09 -15.84 19.92
N HIS A 43 7.83 -16.98 19.27
CA HIS A 43 8.88 -17.92 18.87
C HIS A 43 9.95 -17.23 18.02
N LYS A 44 9.56 -16.53 16.96
CA LYS A 44 10.51 -15.82 16.09
C LYS A 44 11.37 -14.83 16.87
N ARG A 45 10.77 -14.08 17.79
CA ARG A 45 11.50 -13.13 18.66
C ARG A 45 12.51 -13.83 19.56
N LEU A 46 12.20 -15.01 20.08
CA LEU A 46 13.18 -15.79 20.85
C LEU A 46 14.38 -16.20 19.97
N LEU A 47 14.14 -16.63 18.72
CA LEU A 47 15.22 -16.94 17.78
C LEU A 47 16.11 -15.70 17.52
N GLU A 48 15.48 -14.58 17.18
CA GLU A 48 16.18 -13.30 16.94
C GLU A 48 16.92 -12.81 18.19
N LEU A 49 16.38 -13.02 19.39
CA LEU A 49 17.03 -12.67 20.66
C LEU A 49 18.31 -13.48 20.90
N ARG A 50 18.31 -14.78 20.57
CA ARG A 50 19.50 -15.63 20.66
C ARG A 50 20.61 -15.16 19.73
N ILE A 51 20.26 -14.71 18.52
CA ILE A 51 21.22 -14.10 17.58
C ILE A 51 21.69 -12.74 18.12
N LYS A 52 20.77 -11.89 18.59
CA LYS A 52 21.06 -10.58 19.19
C LYS A 52 22.06 -10.66 20.34
N LYS A 53 21.96 -11.68 21.20
CA LYS A 53 22.93 -11.89 22.28
C LYS A 53 24.36 -12.06 21.73
N ARG A 54 24.53 -12.95 20.74
CA ARG A 54 25.82 -13.19 20.09
C ARG A 54 26.37 -11.97 19.36
N VAL A 55 25.51 -11.18 18.69
CA VAL A 55 25.92 -9.92 18.05
C VAL A 55 26.45 -8.92 19.08
N LYS A 56 25.74 -8.76 20.20
CA LYS A 56 26.15 -7.83 21.26
C LYS A 56 27.48 -8.21 21.92
N GLU A 57 27.77 -9.51 22.03
CA GLU A 57 29.06 -10.01 22.52
C GLU A 57 30.24 -9.60 21.62
N GLN A 58 29.98 -9.24 20.36
CA GLN A 58 31.00 -8.78 19.42
C GLN A 58 31.16 -7.26 19.36
N TYR A 59 30.50 -6.51 20.24
CA TYR A 59 30.69 -5.06 20.33
C TYR A 59 31.94 -4.74 21.17
N VAL A 60 33.02 -4.35 20.49
CA VAL A 60 34.34 -4.11 21.08
C VAL A 60 34.89 -2.78 20.57
N ASN A 61 35.46 -1.96 21.45
CA ASN A 61 36.09 -0.68 21.10
C ASN A 61 35.17 0.30 20.32
N GLY A 62 33.87 0.28 20.62
CA GLY A 62 32.89 1.19 20.00
C GLY A 62 32.37 0.75 18.63
N LYS A 63 32.82 -0.40 18.10
CA LYS A 63 32.33 -0.99 16.85
C LYS A 63 31.99 -2.47 17.01
N PHE A 64 31.19 -2.99 16.10
CA PHE A 64 30.93 -4.43 16.00
C PHE A 64 31.99 -5.08 15.11
N GLN A 65 32.65 -6.14 15.60
CA GLN A 65 33.70 -6.85 14.87
C GLN A 65 33.33 -8.32 14.64
N ASN A 66 33.98 -9.01 13.71
CA ASN A 66 33.86 -10.46 13.52
C ASN A 66 32.42 -11.01 13.41
N LEU A 67 31.48 -10.23 12.88
CA LEU A 67 30.07 -10.59 12.76
C LEU A 67 29.88 -11.82 11.87
N ILE A 68 30.58 -11.92 10.74
CA ILE A 68 30.52 -13.11 9.90
C ILE A 68 31.13 -14.30 10.62
N LYS A 69 32.40 -14.24 11.00
CA LYS A 69 33.15 -15.40 11.52
C LYS A 69 32.66 -15.92 12.87
N LYS A 70 32.16 -15.06 13.76
CA LYS A 70 31.75 -15.45 15.12
C LYS A 70 30.24 -15.57 15.29
N VAL A 71 29.46 -14.83 14.51
CA VAL A 71 27.99 -14.82 14.66
C VAL A 71 27.30 -15.57 13.52
N VAL A 72 27.50 -15.17 12.27
CA VAL A 72 26.81 -15.78 11.12
C VAL A 72 27.32 -17.19 10.85
N ALA A 73 28.64 -17.40 10.89
CA ALA A 73 29.31 -18.69 10.74
C ALA A 73 29.20 -19.57 12.00
N ASN A 74 28.04 -19.56 12.66
CA ASN A 74 27.71 -20.42 13.78
C ASN A 74 26.55 -21.33 13.35
N PRO A 75 26.68 -22.67 13.42
CA PRO A 75 25.62 -23.59 12.99
C PRO A 75 24.28 -23.32 13.68
N LYS A 76 24.29 -22.95 14.96
CA LYS A 76 23.09 -22.61 15.72
C LYS A 76 22.45 -21.32 15.21
N THR A 77 23.23 -20.32 14.81
CA THR A 77 22.70 -19.08 14.23
C THR A 77 22.11 -19.31 12.85
N LEU A 78 22.73 -20.15 12.02
CA LEU A 78 22.17 -20.54 10.72
C LEU A 78 20.86 -21.33 10.89
N CYS A 79 20.80 -22.24 11.85
CA CYS A 79 19.57 -22.95 12.21
C CYS A 79 18.49 -22.00 12.71
N ASP A 80 18.81 -21.10 13.65
CA ASP A 80 17.88 -20.07 14.16
C ASP A 80 17.36 -19.16 13.02
N ALA A 81 18.21 -18.80 12.05
CA ALA A 81 17.81 -18.02 10.88
C ALA A 81 16.92 -18.81 9.91
N TYR A 82 17.19 -20.10 9.71
CA TYR A 82 16.33 -20.98 8.92
C TYR A 82 14.95 -21.15 9.56
N ASP A 83 14.89 -21.35 10.88
CA ASP A 83 13.63 -21.42 11.61
C ASP A 83 12.86 -20.09 11.58
N CYS A 84 13.54 -18.94 11.56
CA CYS A 84 12.92 -17.65 11.29
C CYS A 84 12.24 -17.61 9.91
N ILE A 85 12.86 -18.18 8.87
CA ILE A 85 12.28 -18.29 7.52
C ILE A 85 11.06 -19.22 7.53
N ARG A 86 11.15 -20.37 8.21
CA ARG A 86 10.06 -21.35 8.36
C ARG A 86 8.85 -20.74 9.05
N LEU A 87 9.07 -20.10 10.21
CA LEU A 87 8.03 -19.38 10.94
C LEU A 87 7.41 -18.28 10.07
N SER A 88 8.23 -17.50 9.36
CA SER A 88 7.72 -16.45 8.45
C SER A 88 6.88 -17.02 7.30
N SER A 89 7.16 -18.26 6.91
CA SER A 89 6.46 -19.02 5.87
C SER A 89 5.33 -19.91 6.41
N ASN A 90 4.92 -19.70 7.67
CA ASN A 90 3.87 -20.45 8.35
C ASN A 90 4.10 -21.97 8.43
N VAL A 91 5.37 -22.39 8.45
CA VAL A 91 5.75 -23.80 8.63
C VAL A 91 5.93 -24.09 10.11
N ASP A 92 5.28 -25.15 10.60
CA ASP A 92 5.46 -25.63 11.97
C ASP A 92 6.89 -26.17 12.17
N LEU A 93 7.57 -25.71 13.23
CA LEU A 93 8.92 -26.12 13.54
C LEU A 93 9.02 -27.61 13.89
N ALA A 94 7.94 -28.21 14.39
CA ALA A 94 7.87 -29.65 14.69
C ALA A 94 7.85 -30.53 13.44
N SER A 95 7.58 -29.97 12.25
CA SER A 95 7.65 -30.71 10.99
C SER A 95 9.10 -30.97 10.57
N ASN A 96 9.36 -32.10 9.90
CA ASN A 96 10.67 -32.38 9.31
C ASN A 96 10.94 -31.36 8.18
N GLY A 97 11.90 -30.46 8.40
CA GLY A 97 12.36 -29.50 7.40
C GLY A 97 13.30 -30.12 6.36
N GLU A 98 13.73 -29.31 5.38
CA GLU A 98 14.90 -29.69 4.57
C GLU A 98 16.14 -29.81 5.48
N ASP A 99 16.88 -30.91 5.34
CA ASP A 99 18.11 -31.16 6.08
C ASP A 99 19.25 -30.37 5.44
N LEU A 100 19.53 -29.18 5.99
CA LEU A 100 20.58 -28.29 5.52
C LEU A 100 21.87 -28.55 6.31
N PRO A 101 23.04 -28.63 5.66
CA PRO A 101 24.30 -28.91 6.33
C PRO A 101 24.84 -27.64 7.02
N PHE A 102 24.24 -27.25 8.15
CA PHE A 102 24.58 -26.01 8.86
C PHE A 102 26.03 -25.97 9.34
N GLU A 103 26.60 -27.11 9.71
CA GLU A 103 28.00 -27.26 10.09
C GLU A 103 28.93 -26.92 8.91
N ALA A 104 28.72 -27.54 7.75
CA ALA A 104 29.53 -27.28 6.55
C ALA A 104 29.36 -25.83 6.07
N MET A 105 28.14 -25.29 6.10
CA MET A 105 27.89 -23.88 5.75
C MET A 105 28.65 -22.93 6.71
N ALA A 106 28.66 -23.23 8.01
CA ALA A 106 29.39 -22.44 8.98
C ALA A 106 30.92 -22.50 8.74
N GLU A 107 31.46 -23.69 8.42
CA GLU A 107 32.85 -23.85 8.06
C GLU A 107 33.22 -23.01 6.83
N GLU A 108 32.46 -23.12 5.74
CA GLU A 108 32.64 -22.35 4.50
C GLU A 108 32.62 -20.82 4.75
N LEU A 109 31.69 -20.34 5.58
CA LEU A 109 31.60 -18.92 5.94
C LEU A 109 32.76 -18.47 6.83
N SER A 110 33.20 -19.32 7.76
CA SER A 110 34.28 -19.01 8.70
C SER A 110 35.65 -18.88 8.02
N CYS A 111 35.91 -19.70 6.99
CA CYS A 111 37.13 -19.67 6.20
C CYS A 111 37.06 -18.68 5.02
N GLY A 112 35.88 -18.13 4.73
CA GLY A 112 35.66 -17.20 3.62
C GLY A 112 35.55 -17.87 2.26
N CYS A 113 35.31 -19.19 2.22
CA CYS A 113 35.19 -19.98 1.00
C CYS A 113 33.74 -20.18 0.54
N PHE A 114 32.74 -19.60 1.23
CA PHE A 114 31.34 -19.67 0.84
C PHE A 114 31.11 -18.97 -0.51
N ASP A 115 30.90 -19.76 -1.57
CA ASP A 115 30.69 -19.24 -2.92
C ASP A 115 29.25 -18.77 -3.11
N VAL A 116 29.06 -17.45 -3.19
CA VAL A 116 27.75 -16.85 -3.46
C VAL A 116 27.24 -17.26 -4.83
N SER A 117 28.09 -17.29 -5.87
CA SER A 117 27.69 -17.55 -7.25
C SER A 117 27.10 -18.95 -7.42
N ALA A 118 27.75 -19.97 -6.82
CA ALA A 118 27.27 -21.35 -6.80
C ALA A 118 25.94 -21.52 -6.05
N ASN A 119 25.60 -20.59 -5.16
CA ASN A 119 24.37 -20.62 -4.38
C ASN A 119 23.24 -19.72 -4.97
N THR A 120 23.31 -19.45 -6.28
CA THR A 120 22.30 -18.66 -7.01
C THR A 120 21.72 -19.42 -8.18
N TYR A 121 20.52 -19.00 -8.61
CA TYR A 121 19.92 -19.44 -9.86
C TYR A 121 19.20 -18.26 -10.52
N SER A 122 19.15 -18.26 -11.85
CA SER A 122 18.52 -17.17 -12.60
C SER A 122 17.24 -17.61 -13.32
N ILE A 123 16.28 -16.71 -13.37
CA ILE A 123 15.00 -16.88 -14.03
C ILE A 123 14.83 -15.77 -15.07
N SER A 124 14.64 -16.15 -16.33
CA SER A 124 14.47 -15.22 -17.44
C SER A 124 13.05 -15.21 -18.00
N THR A 125 12.68 -14.11 -18.67
CA THR A 125 11.45 -14.02 -19.47
C THR A 125 11.52 -14.91 -20.72
N LYS A 126 10.36 -15.39 -21.16
CA LYS A 126 10.22 -16.05 -22.48
C LYS A 126 9.90 -14.98 -23.53
N GLY A 127 10.84 -14.65 -24.42
CA GLY A 127 10.64 -13.68 -25.50
C GLY A 127 11.92 -13.01 -26.01
N ALA A 128 11.78 -12.05 -26.93
CA ALA A 128 12.90 -11.34 -27.57
C ALA A 128 13.64 -10.36 -26.64
N LYS A 129 12.92 -9.65 -25.75
CA LYS A 129 13.52 -8.86 -24.66
C LYS A 129 13.67 -9.76 -23.43
N LYS A 130 14.87 -10.32 -23.24
CA LYS A 130 15.20 -11.16 -22.08
C LYS A 130 15.48 -10.27 -20.86
N GLU A 131 14.59 -10.32 -19.88
CA GLU A 131 14.83 -9.78 -18.54
C GLU A 131 15.17 -10.95 -17.63
N VAL A 132 16.21 -10.81 -16.81
CA VAL A 132 16.74 -11.85 -15.93
C VAL A 132 16.60 -11.39 -14.48
N LEU A 133 16.11 -12.29 -13.62
CA LEU A 133 16.06 -12.10 -12.19
C LEU A 133 16.87 -13.22 -11.53
N VAL A 134 17.84 -12.86 -10.70
CA VAL A 134 18.69 -13.81 -9.97
C VAL A 134 18.13 -14.00 -8.58
N PHE A 135 18.03 -15.25 -8.16
CA PHE A 135 17.51 -15.66 -6.87
C PHE A 135 18.56 -16.42 -6.05
N PRO A 136 18.55 -16.23 -4.73
CA PRO A 136 19.32 -17.06 -3.82
C PRO A 136 18.65 -18.44 -3.67
N ASN A 137 19.46 -19.50 -3.63
CA ASN A 137 19.00 -20.82 -3.18
C ASN A 137 18.71 -20.81 -1.67
N VAL A 138 18.25 -21.93 -1.11
CA VAL A 138 17.88 -22.00 0.32
C VAL A 138 19.08 -21.71 1.23
N LYS A 139 20.28 -22.22 0.90
CA LYS A 139 21.51 -21.97 1.68
C LYS A 139 21.82 -20.47 1.75
N LEU A 140 21.85 -19.78 0.61
CA LEU A 140 22.12 -18.34 0.56
C LEU A 140 21.00 -17.53 1.22
N LYS A 141 19.72 -17.95 1.12
CA LYS A 141 18.62 -17.30 1.85
C LYS A 141 18.79 -17.36 3.36
N VAL A 142 19.29 -18.47 3.91
CA VAL A 142 19.59 -18.60 5.34
C VAL A 142 20.70 -17.63 5.74
N VAL A 143 21.75 -17.50 4.92
CA VAL A 143 22.84 -16.55 5.15
C VAL A 143 22.34 -15.10 5.07
N GLU A 144 21.51 -14.76 4.08
CA GLU A 144 20.88 -13.45 3.95
C GLU A 144 20.01 -13.11 5.18
N GLU A 145 19.20 -14.06 5.67
CA GLU A 145 18.37 -13.83 6.86
C GLU A 145 19.22 -13.68 8.12
N ALA A 146 20.28 -14.45 8.28
CA ALA A 146 21.22 -14.29 9.39
C ALA A 146 21.87 -12.90 9.36
N ILE A 147 22.35 -12.45 8.20
CA ILE A 147 22.92 -11.10 8.02
C ILE A 147 21.85 -10.03 8.28
N ARG A 148 20.61 -10.22 7.81
CA ARG A 148 19.48 -9.29 8.07
C ARG A 148 19.29 -9.08 9.56
N ILE A 149 19.22 -10.17 10.34
CA ILE A 149 19.03 -10.12 11.80
C ILE A 149 20.22 -9.43 12.46
N VAL A 150 21.46 -9.74 12.05
CA VAL A 150 22.67 -9.08 12.54
C VAL A 150 22.62 -7.56 12.30
N LEU A 151 22.33 -7.13 11.09
CA LEU A 151 22.23 -5.71 10.74
C LEU A 151 21.08 -5.02 11.48
N GLU A 152 19.94 -5.69 11.66
CA GLU A 152 18.83 -5.15 12.44
C GLU A 152 19.26 -4.90 13.89
N VAL A 153 20.04 -5.79 14.51
CA VAL A 153 20.54 -5.60 15.88
C VAL A 153 21.46 -4.37 15.99
N VAL A 154 22.32 -4.14 14.99
CA VAL A 154 23.26 -3.02 14.96
C VAL A 154 22.56 -1.68 14.74
N TYR A 155 21.68 -1.59 13.74
CA TYR A 155 21.15 -0.30 13.28
C TYR A 155 19.78 0.08 13.86
N ARG A 156 18.92 -0.89 14.20
CA ARG A 156 17.55 -0.60 14.66
C ARG A 156 17.48 0.38 15.84
N PRO A 157 18.36 0.33 16.86
CA PRO A 157 18.33 1.30 17.97
C PRO A 157 18.61 2.75 17.55
N HIS A 158 19.26 2.95 16.41
CA HIS A 158 19.74 4.25 15.94
C HIS A 158 18.80 4.90 14.92
N PHE A 159 18.05 4.08 14.17
CA PHE A 159 17.15 4.57 13.14
C PHE A 159 16.15 5.62 13.65
N SER A 160 16.05 6.71 12.90
CA SER A 160 15.21 7.86 13.23
C SER A 160 13.74 7.50 13.48
N LYS A 161 13.07 8.30 14.31
CA LYS A 161 11.64 8.13 14.61
C LYS A 161 10.74 8.40 13.41
N ILE A 162 11.20 9.11 12.39
CA ILE A 162 10.44 9.40 11.18
C ILE A 162 10.38 8.22 10.19
N SER A 163 11.18 7.17 10.40
CA SER A 163 11.30 6.03 9.50
C SER A 163 10.44 4.85 9.96
N HIS A 164 9.46 4.45 9.14
CA HIS A 164 8.43 3.47 9.54
C HIS A 164 8.49 2.14 8.78
N GLY A 165 9.00 2.12 7.55
CA GLY A 165 8.96 0.92 6.69
C GLY A 165 9.91 -0.19 7.16
N CYS A 166 9.50 -1.45 6.99
CA CYS A 166 10.26 -2.68 7.30
C CYS A 166 11.12 -2.57 8.58
N ARG A 167 10.45 -2.27 9.70
CA ARG A 167 11.06 -2.25 11.03
C ARG A 167 10.14 -3.00 11.97
N SER A 168 10.67 -3.93 12.76
CA SER A 168 9.85 -4.66 13.71
C SER A 168 9.17 -3.68 14.70
N GLY A 169 7.84 -3.78 14.82
CA GLY A 169 7.01 -2.88 15.61
C GLY A 169 6.58 -1.59 14.90
N ARG A 170 6.89 -1.42 13.61
CA ARG A 170 6.43 -0.30 12.78
C ARG A 170 5.86 -0.81 11.46
N SER A 171 4.73 -0.24 11.06
CA SER A 171 4.00 -0.60 9.85
C SER A 171 3.49 0.64 9.13
N HIS A 172 2.83 0.47 7.98
CA HIS A 172 2.19 1.57 7.26
C HIS A 172 1.17 2.31 8.17
N LEU A 173 0.47 1.58 9.04
CA LEU A 173 -0.44 2.16 10.04
C LEU A 173 0.29 3.12 10.99
N SER A 174 1.53 2.80 11.40
CA SER A 174 2.32 3.69 12.25
C SER A 174 2.71 5.00 11.55
N ALA A 175 2.97 4.95 10.24
CA ALA A 175 3.25 6.14 9.43
C ALA A 175 2.01 7.01 9.26
N LEU A 176 0.86 6.40 8.95
CA LEU A 176 -0.43 7.10 8.84
C LEU A 176 -0.84 7.74 10.19
N LYS A 177 -0.66 7.02 11.31
CA LYS A 177 -0.89 7.55 12.65
C LYS A 177 0.05 8.72 12.97
N TYR A 178 1.32 8.66 12.58
CA TYR A 178 2.26 9.78 12.69
C TYR A 178 1.76 11.01 11.91
N ILE A 179 1.36 10.84 10.65
CA ILE A 179 0.83 11.93 9.81
C ILE A 179 -0.41 12.58 10.45
N ARG A 180 -1.32 11.77 11.00
CA ARG A 180 -2.56 12.26 11.61
C ARG A 180 -2.34 12.96 12.95
N LYS A 181 -1.41 12.47 13.78
CA LYS A 181 -1.25 12.91 15.18
C LYS A 181 -0.11 13.91 15.39
N GLU A 182 1.01 13.73 14.70
CA GLU A 182 2.25 14.47 14.96
C GLU A 182 2.45 15.65 14.00
N ILE A 183 1.90 15.59 12.79
CA ILE A 183 1.96 16.70 11.83
C ILE A 183 0.81 17.66 12.13
N ILE A 184 1.13 18.75 12.84
CA ILE A 184 0.15 19.73 13.32
C ILE A 184 0.19 20.99 12.43
N ASP A 185 -0.97 21.35 11.90
CA ASP A 185 -1.22 22.56 11.11
C ASP A 185 -0.21 22.83 9.95
N PRO A 186 0.10 21.84 9.09
CA PRO A 186 1.01 22.07 7.98
C PRO A 186 0.40 23.05 6.97
N LYS A 187 1.22 23.94 6.42
CA LYS A 187 0.85 24.89 5.37
C LYS A 187 1.29 24.43 3.99
N TRP A 188 2.42 23.73 3.93
CA TRP A 188 3.01 23.22 2.70
C TRP A 188 3.39 21.76 2.86
N TRP A 189 3.31 21.02 1.76
CA TRP A 189 3.74 19.63 1.71
C TRP A 189 4.33 19.29 0.34
N PHE A 190 5.18 18.28 0.31
CA PHE A 190 5.65 17.68 -0.93
C PHE A 190 6.14 16.25 -0.67
N THR A 191 6.20 15.45 -1.73
CA THR A 191 6.75 14.10 -1.70
C THR A 191 8.03 14.03 -2.53
N LEU A 192 8.88 13.05 -2.21
CA LEU A 192 10.12 12.81 -2.95
C LEU A 192 9.99 11.51 -3.76
N PRO A 193 9.77 11.57 -5.08
CA PRO A 193 9.70 10.40 -5.94
C PRO A 193 11.11 9.96 -6.35
N VAL A 194 11.83 9.35 -5.41
CA VAL A 194 13.22 8.90 -5.62
C VAL A 194 13.26 7.72 -6.59
N CYS A 195 14.17 7.72 -7.57
CA CYS A 195 14.41 6.58 -8.45
C CYS A 195 15.92 6.35 -8.71
N ARG A 196 16.42 5.15 -8.40
CA ARG A 196 17.81 4.75 -8.71
C ARG A 196 18.02 3.25 -8.45
N LYS A 197 18.77 2.56 -9.31
CA LYS A 197 19.22 1.18 -9.04
C LYS A 197 20.53 1.21 -8.27
N LEU A 198 20.75 0.20 -7.41
CA LEU A 198 22.04 0.03 -6.74
C LEU A 198 23.15 -0.10 -7.78
N ASP A 199 24.22 0.66 -7.57
CA ASP A 199 25.43 0.64 -8.38
C ASP A 199 26.67 0.68 -7.48
N ASN A 200 27.85 0.68 -8.09
CA ASN A 200 29.11 0.71 -7.36
C ASN A 200 29.28 1.95 -6.47
N GLN A 201 28.74 3.10 -6.88
CA GLN A 201 28.89 4.35 -6.15
C GLN A 201 28.02 4.36 -4.89
N ILE A 202 26.77 3.93 -5.02
CA ILE A 202 25.83 3.77 -3.90
C ILE A 202 26.34 2.68 -2.95
N LEU A 203 26.83 1.56 -3.47
CA LEU A 203 27.37 0.48 -2.65
C LEU A 203 28.61 0.93 -1.85
N ALA A 204 29.53 1.66 -2.48
CA ALA A 204 30.70 2.21 -1.79
C ALA A 204 30.28 3.20 -0.69
N LYS A 205 29.30 4.06 -0.97
CA LYS A 205 28.74 4.98 0.03
C LYS A 205 28.07 4.24 1.18
N LEU A 206 27.29 3.20 0.88
CA LEU A 206 26.67 2.34 1.89
C LEU A 206 27.72 1.67 2.79
N PHE A 207 28.79 1.12 2.23
CA PHE A 207 29.88 0.54 3.01
C PHE A 207 30.56 1.58 3.89
N SER A 208 30.85 2.77 3.37
CA SER A 208 31.41 3.86 4.17
C SER A 208 30.52 4.23 5.37
N VAL A 209 29.19 4.24 5.21
CA VAL A 209 28.25 4.45 6.34
C VAL A 209 28.28 3.27 7.32
N MET A 210 28.42 2.06 6.79
CA MET A 210 28.45 0.87 7.63
C MET A 210 29.70 0.78 8.49
N GLU A 211 30.85 1.21 7.94
CA GLU A 211 32.15 1.23 8.59
C GLU A 211 32.19 2.07 9.88
N ASP A 212 31.29 3.04 10.03
CA ASP A 212 31.16 3.83 11.27
C ASP A 212 30.82 2.95 12.48
N LYS A 213 30.07 1.86 12.27
CA LYS A 213 29.60 0.96 13.34
C LYS A 213 30.15 -0.45 13.23
N ILE A 214 30.56 -0.89 12.05
CA ILE A 214 30.97 -2.28 11.80
C ILE A 214 32.39 -2.31 11.24
N ASP A 215 33.24 -3.12 11.86
CA ASP A 215 34.59 -3.41 11.41
C ASP A 215 34.70 -4.93 11.14
N ASP A 216 34.19 -5.33 9.98
CA ASP A 216 34.20 -6.72 9.52
C ASP A 216 34.37 -6.80 7.99
N PRO A 217 35.61 -7.01 7.51
CA PRO A 217 35.90 -7.16 6.08
C PRO A 217 35.11 -8.29 5.40
N PHE A 218 34.83 -9.39 6.12
CA PHE A 218 34.12 -10.54 5.55
C PHE A 218 32.65 -10.20 5.28
N LEU A 219 32.04 -9.34 6.10
CA LEU A 219 30.68 -8.86 5.87
C LEU A 219 30.60 -8.03 4.58
N TYR A 220 31.56 -7.12 4.37
CA TYR A 220 31.60 -6.31 3.15
C TYR A 220 31.87 -7.17 1.92
N MET A 221 32.78 -8.15 2.00
CA MET A 221 33.06 -9.09 0.92
C MET A 221 31.83 -9.90 0.50
N ILE A 222 31.06 -10.44 1.45
CA ILE A 222 29.89 -11.25 1.11
C ILE A 222 28.75 -10.40 0.52
N ILE A 223 28.50 -9.20 1.07
CA ILE A 223 27.51 -8.27 0.51
C ILE A 223 27.92 -7.83 -0.90
N ARG A 224 29.21 -7.55 -1.11
CA ARG A 224 29.77 -7.21 -2.42
C ARG A 224 29.57 -8.34 -3.41
N SER A 225 29.87 -9.57 -3.02
CA SER A 225 29.68 -10.76 -3.85
C SER A 225 28.20 -10.98 -4.22
N MET A 226 27.26 -10.75 -3.29
CA MET A 226 25.81 -10.78 -3.57
C MET A 226 25.38 -9.69 -4.57
N PHE A 227 25.97 -8.50 -4.49
CA PHE A 227 25.75 -7.42 -5.46
C PHE A 227 26.31 -7.79 -6.84
N ASP A 228 27.56 -8.26 -6.92
CA ASP A 228 28.20 -8.62 -8.18
C ASP A 228 27.49 -9.81 -8.87
N CYS A 229 26.91 -10.74 -8.10
CA CYS A 229 26.07 -11.82 -8.62
C CYS A 229 24.64 -11.40 -9.02
N GLY A 230 24.22 -10.16 -8.73
CA GLY A 230 22.87 -9.66 -9.03
C GLY A 230 21.75 -10.22 -8.14
N VAL A 231 22.10 -10.84 -7.01
CA VAL A 231 21.13 -11.35 -6.02
C VAL A 231 20.59 -10.20 -5.17
N LEU A 232 21.46 -9.24 -4.84
CA LEU A 232 21.12 -8.06 -4.07
C LEU A 232 20.35 -7.05 -4.95
N ASN A 233 19.05 -7.28 -5.09
CA ASN A 233 18.14 -6.50 -5.94
C ASN A 233 17.61 -5.22 -5.25
N LEU A 234 18.53 -4.32 -4.88
CA LEU A 234 18.21 -3.02 -4.28
C LEU A 234 17.94 -1.97 -5.36
N GLU A 235 16.76 -1.36 -5.32
CA GLU A 235 16.32 -0.32 -6.25
C GLU A 235 15.34 0.63 -5.56
N PHE A 236 15.66 1.92 -5.58
CA PHE A 236 14.82 3.04 -5.16
C PHE A 236 13.84 3.44 -6.28
N GLY A 237 12.61 3.76 -5.94
CA GLY A 237 11.53 4.11 -6.88
C GLY A 237 11.03 2.94 -7.72
N GLY A 238 11.66 1.78 -7.59
CA GLY A 238 11.34 0.58 -8.34
C GLY A 238 10.19 -0.20 -7.72
N PHE A 239 10.43 -1.47 -7.40
CA PHE A 239 9.43 -2.30 -6.75
C PHE A 239 9.25 -1.86 -5.29
N PRO A 240 8.00 -1.65 -4.81
CA PRO A 240 7.74 -1.36 -3.41
C PRO A 240 8.38 -2.42 -2.51
N LYS A 241 9.08 -1.98 -1.47
CA LYS A 241 9.87 -2.85 -0.59
C LYS A 241 9.08 -3.24 0.65
N GLY A 242 9.29 -4.48 1.07
CA GLY A 242 8.52 -5.08 2.15
C GLY A 242 7.15 -5.55 1.72
N HIS A 243 6.86 -5.74 0.44
CA HIS A 243 5.58 -6.25 -0.04
C HIS A 243 5.54 -7.78 -0.13
N GLY A 244 6.66 -8.44 0.19
CA GLY A 244 6.76 -9.90 0.20
C GLY A 244 6.86 -10.49 -1.20
N LEU A 245 7.35 -9.71 -2.17
CA LEU A 245 7.65 -10.19 -3.51
C LEU A 245 9.10 -10.68 -3.61
N PRO A 246 9.37 -11.78 -4.33
CA PRO A 246 10.70 -12.38 -4.42
C PRO A 246 11.77 -11.41 -4.95
N GLN A 247 11.41 -10.52 -5.87
CA GLN A 247 12.33 -9.56 -6.47
C GLN A 247 12.81 -8.45 -5.52
N GLU A 248 12.23 -8.34 -4.32
CA GLU A 248 12.63 -7.33 -3.35
C GLU A 248 13.96 -7.67 -2.66
N GLY A 249 14.31 -8.96 -2.57
CA GLY A 249 15.47 -9.45 -1.82
C GLY A 249 15.28 -9.37 -0.29
N ALA A 250 15.91 -10.28 0.45
CA ALA A 250 15.77 -10.31 1.92
C ALA A 250 16.56 -9.17 2.61
N LEU A 251 17.74 -8.83 2.07
CA LEU A 251 18.63 -7.79 2.62
C LEU A 251 18.30 -6.37 2.17
N SER A 252 17.63 -6.20 1.03
CA SER A 252 17.41 -4.87 0.45
C SER A 252 16.70 -3.89 1.40
N PRO A 253 15.65 -4.26 2.16
CA PRO A 253 14.97 -3.29 3.00
C PRO A 253 15.82 -2.78 4.17
N ILE A 254 16.67 -3.63 4.77
CA ILE A 254 17.55 -3.19 5.88
C ILE A 254 18.68 -2.31 5.35
N LEU A 255 19.30 -2.68 4.24
CA LEU A 255 20.35 -1.87 3.61
C LEU A 255 19.83 -0.53 3.10
N MET A 256 18.62 -0.50 2.54
CA MET A 256 17.96 0.74 2.13
C MET A 256 17.67 1.65 3.33
N ASN A 257 17.22 1.08 4.46
CA ASN A 257 17.01 1.86 5.67
C ASN A 257 18.32 2.41 6.24
N ILE A 258 19.42 1.65 6.22
CA ILE A 258 20.76 2.12 6.61
C ILE A 258 21.19 3.28 5.71
N TYR A 259 20.99 3.15 4.40
CA TYR A 259 21.36 4.18 3.45
C TYR A 259 20.56 5.49 3.64
N LEU A 260 19.25 5.38 3.79
CA LEU A 260 18.35 6.52 3.94
C LEU A 260 18.34 7.11 5.35
N ASP A 261 18.96 6.47 6.34
CA ASP A 261 19.16 7.08 7.66
C ASP A 261 20.08 8.32 7.59
N LEU A 262 20.96 8.39 6.57
CA LEU A 262 21.70 9.61 6.23
C LEU A 262 20.77 10.79 5.96
N PHE A 263 19.73 10.56 5.15
CA PHE A 263 18.70 11.56 4.88
C PHE A 263 17.89 11.87 6.15
N ASP A 264 17.56 10.86 6.94
CA ASP A 264 16.79 11.07 8.17
C ASP A 264 17.54 11.99 9.16
N HIS A 265 18.86 11.85 9.25
CA HIS A 265 19.73 12.75 10.01
C HIS A 265 19.82 14.15 9.40
N GLU A 266 19.91 14.26 8.08
CA GLU A 266 19.91 15.55 7.39
C GLU A 266 18.60 16.30 7.61
N MET A 267 17.45 15.61 7.56
CA MET A 267 16.15 16.21 7.86
C MET A 267 16.07 16.70 9.30
N TYR A 268 16.64 15.97 10.25
CA TYR A 268 16.74 16.44 11.63
C TYR A 268 17.62 17.69 11.73
N ARG A 269 18.74 17.75 11.01
CA ARG A 269 19.61 18.94 10.94
C ARG A 269 18.88 20.14 10.33
N LEU A 270 18.14 19.94 9.23
CA LEU A 270 17.35 20.98 8.57
C LEU A 270 16.21 21.47 9.48
N SER A 271 15.43 20.57 10.06
CA SER A 271 14.39 20.91 11.06
C SER A 271 14.99 21.76 12.18
N MET A 272 16.09 21.32 12.80
CA MET A 272 16.74 22.09 13.86
C MET A 272 17.24 23.46 13.40
N ARG A 273 17.75 23.59 12.17
CA ARG A 273 18.24 24.86 11.62
C ARG A 273 17.09 25.84 11.40
N TYR A 274 16.02 25.41 10.73
CA TYR A 274 14.89 26.26 10.38
C TYR A 274 14.01 26.61 11.59
N GLU A 275 13.82 25.67 12.51
CA GLU A 275 13.10 25.90 13.77
C GLU A 275 13.88 26.82 14.73
N ALA A 276 15.22 26.89 14.60
CA ALA A 276 16.05 27.80 15.40
C ALA A 276 16.09 29.25 14.87
N ILE A 277 15.75 29.45 13.59
CA ILE A 277 15.67 30.78 12.96
C ILE A 277 14.44 31.55 13.46
N ASP A 278 13.43 30.83 13.98
CA ASP A 278 12.25 31.44 14.59
C ASP A 278 12.62 32.30 15.81
N LYS A 279 12.51 33.62 15.64
CA LYS A 279 12.60 34.63 16.69
C LYS A 279 11.19 35.09 17.06
N GLY A 280 10.36 34.16 17.51
CA GLY A 280 9.09 34.51 18.17
C GLY A 280 9.35 35.23 19.49
N SER A 281 9.18 36.55 19.48
CA SER A 281 8.80 37.48 20.54
C SER A 281 8.78 36.97 22.00
N SER A 282 9.47 37.72 22.85
CA SER A 282 9.29 37.81 24.30
C SER A 282 7.83 37.67 24.77
N ALA A 283 7.42 36.48 25.21
CA ALA A 283 6.35 36.28 26.18
C ALA A 283 6.47 34.89 26.83
N GLU A 284 6.81 34.92 28.11
CA GLU A 284 6.49 33.96 29.19
C GLU A 284 7.00 32.51 29.15
N GLU A 285 7.97 32.30 30.05
CA GLU A 285 8.31 31.11 30.82
C GLU A 285 7.27 29.97 30.83
N SER A 286 7.52 28.88 30.09
CA SER A 286 7.03 27.53 30.49
C SER A 286 7.54 26.34 29.65
N ALA A 287 8.31 26.54 28.57
CA ALA A 287 8.93 25.43 27.84
C ALA A 287 10.44 25.34 28.13
N PRO A 288 11.00 24.14 28.43
CA PRO A 288 12.43 23.98 28.60
C PRO A 288 13.13 24.22 27.26
N ASN A 289 13.66 25.43 27.07
CA ASN A 289 14.49 25.78 25.93
C ASN A 289 15.66 24.79 25.83
N SER A 290 15.66 23.91 24.83
CA SER A 290 16.75 22.94 24.69
C SER A 290 18.08 23.70 24.48
N VAL A 291 19.10 23.31 25.26
CA VAL A 291 20.47 23.88 25.20
C VAL A 291 21.06 23.77 23.79
N LEU A 292 20.63 22.77 23.02
CA LEU A 292 21.04 22.60 21.62
C LEU A 292 20.48 23.71 20.70
N ARG A 293 19.20 24.07 20.87
CA ARG A 293 18.56 25.14 20.08
C ARG A 293 19.16 26.51 20.39
N SER A 294 19.57 26.76 21.64
CA SER A 294 20.28 28.00 21.99
C SER A 294 21.72 28.02 21.46
N TRP A 295 22.40 26.87 21.39
CA TRP A 295 23.73 26.76 20.76
C TRP A 295 23.69 27.06 19.25
N PHE A 296 22.73 26.50 18.50
CA PHE A 296 22.58 26.81 17.07
C PHE A 296 22.28 28.30 16.81
N ARG A 297 21.43 28.93 17.63
CA ARG A 297 21.17 30.38 17.57
C ARG A 297 22.45 31.21 17.72
N ARG A 298 23.37 30.81 18.61
CA ARG A 298 24.66 31.49 18.79
C ARG A 298 25.58 31.32 17.59
N GLN A 299 25.59 30.15 16.95
CA GLN A 299 26.41 29.89 15.76
C GLN A 299 25.92 30.68 14.54
N ILE A 300 24.60 30.75 14.33
CA ILE A 300 24.00 31.53 13.22
C ILE A 300 24.22 33.04 13.42
N SER A 301 24.20 33.52 14.67
CA SER A 301 24.43 34.95 14.99
C SER A 301 25.89 35.39 14.84
N GLY A 302 26.82 34.47 14.56
CA GLY A 302 28.26 34.76 14.46
C GLY A 302 28.74 35.27 13.10
N ASN A 303 27.92 35.22 12.05
CA ASN A 303 28.29 35.66 10.71
C ASN A 303 27.18 36.51 10.07
N GLY A 304 27.43 37.82 9.97
CA GLY A 304 26.71 38.71 9.06
C GLY A 304 25.34 39.17 9.54
N SER A 305 25.31 40.35 10.17
CA SER A 305 24.11 41.17 10.25
C SER A 305 23.68 41.57 8.83
N GLN A 306 22.57 41.02 8.35
CA GLN A 306 21.81 41.63 7.28
C GLN A 306 20.31 41.47 7.55
N GLU A 307 19.64 42.61 7.45
CA GLU A 307 18.29 42.93 7.91
C GLU A 307 17.25 41.89 7.46
N CYS A 308 16.50 41.33 8.41
CA CYS A 308 15.30 40.55 8.10
C CYS A 308 14.11 41.30 8.72
N HIS A 309 13.24 41.78 7.83
CA HIS A 309 12.04 42.54 8.16
C HIS A 309 11.16 41.83 9.19
N ASP A 310 10.64 42.60 10.14
CA ASP A 310 9.55 42.25 11.04
C ASP A 310 8.34 41.74 10.23
N LEU A 311 8.21 40.44 10.12
CA LEU A 311 7.02 39.77 9.65
C LEU A 311 6.66 38.76 10.73
N GLY A 312 5.53 39.02 11.41
CA GLY A 312 4.99 38.19 12.48
C GLY A 312 4.57 36.81 11.96
N TYR A 313 5.55 35.95 11.69
CA TYR A 313 5.33 34.59 11.25
C TYR A 313 5.05 33.67 12.45
N SER A 314 4.12 32.75 12.21
CA SER A 314 3.85 31.59 13.04
C SER A 314 5.07 30.66 13.11
N GLU A 315 5.24 30.00 14.26
CA GLU A 315 6.34 29.08 14.57
C GLU A 315 6.66 28.13 13.40
N ILE A 316 7.87 28.23 12.84
CA ILE A 316 8.30 27.36 11.74
C ILE A 316 8.46 25.95 12.29
N ARG A 317 7.85 24.94 11.66
CA ARG A 317 8.04 23.52 12.01
C ARG A 317 8.23 22.67 10.76
N VAL A 318 9.16 21.72 10.83
CA VAL A 318 9.46 20.81 9.72
C VAL A 318 9.20 19.38 10.14
N HIS A 319 8.21 18.77 9.50
CA HIS A 319 7.85 17.38 9.74
C HIS A 319 8.23 16.51 8.54
N CYS A 320 8.69 15.29 8.81
CA CYS A 320 9.02 14.31 7.78
C CYS A 320 8.47 12.95 8.20
N CYS A 321 7.87 12.24 7.25
CA CYS A 321 7.43 10.85 7.42
C CYS A 321 7.99 10.02 6.26
N ARG A 322 8.75 8.98 6.60
CA ARG A 322 9.38 8.09 5.62
C ARG A 322 8.88 6.67 5.79
N PHE A 323 8.51 6.05 4.68
CA PHE A 323 8.26 4.62 4.59
C PHE A 323 9.08 4.06 3.43
N MET A 324 10.20 3.40 3.76
CA MET A 324 11.20 3.01 2.75
C MET A 324 11.69 4.23 1.96
N ASP A 325 11.47 4.23 0.65
CA ASP A 325 11.80 5.25 -0.33
C ASP A 325 10.61 6.19 -0.65
N GLU A 326 9.44 5.98 -0.05
CA GLU A 326 8.35 6.96 -0.06
C GLU A 326 8.51 7.94 1.10
N ILE A 327 8.72 9.22 0.77
CA ILE A 327 8.99 10.29 1.75
C ILE A 327 7.96 11.41 1.56
N LEU A 328 7.32 11.80 2.66
CA LEU A 328 6.43 12.96 2.77
C LEU A 328 7.07 13.99 3.70
N ILE A 329 7.21 15.23 3.24
CA ILE A 329 7.66 16.36 4.05
C ILE A 329 6.50 17.35 4.16
N ALA A 330 6.26 17.84 5.37
CA ALA A 330 5.24 18.84 5.67
C ALA A 330 5.87 19.98 6.48
N ILE A 331 5.56 21.22 6.10
CA ILE A 331 6.13 22.44 6.67
C ILE A 331 5.00 23.34 7.16
N SER A 332 5.12 23.76 8.41
CA SER A 332 4.35 24.86 8.99
C SER A 332 5.24 26.10 8.91
N GLY A 333 4.85 27.09 8.11
CA GLY A 333 5.68 28.27 7.84
C GLY A 333 5.42 28.88 6.46
N PRO A 334 6.20 29.91 6.08
CA PRO A 334 6.03 30.60 4.82
C PRO A 334 6.55 29.77 3.62
N LYS A 335 6.08 30.12 2.41
CA LYS A 335 6.32 29.33 1.18
C LYS A 335 7.79 29.28 0.79
N ASP A 336 8.49 30.39 0.96
CA ASP A 336 9.93 30.55 0.72
C ASP A 336 10.74 29.52 1.52
N VAL A 337 10.41 29.31 2.79
CA VAL A 337 11.05 28.27 3.63
C VAL A 337 10.79 26.87 3.08
N ALA A 338 9.55 26.58 2.67
CA ALA A 338 9.23 25.28 2.07
C ALA A 338 10.01 25.03 0.76
N VAL A 339 10.15 26.06 -0.09
CA VAL A 339 10.94 25.99 -1.33
C VAL A 339 12.44 25.86 -1.05
N ALA A 340 12.95 26.53 -0.01
CA ALA A 340 14.35 26.41 0.40
C ALA A 340 14.65 24.98 0.92
N ILE A 341 13.81 24.43 1.80
CA ILE A 341 13.95 23.05 2.29
C ILE A 341 13.84 22.04 1.15
N LYS A 342 12.93 22.25 0.19
CA LYS A 342 12.85 21.44 -1.03
C LYS A 342 14.19 21.44 -1.76
N SER A 343 14.73 22.63 -2.05
CA SER A 343 15.97 22.78 -2.84
C SER A 343 17.19 22.20 -2.11
N GLU A 344 17.29 22.37 -0.80
CA GLU A 344 18.35 21.76 0.01
C GLU A 344 18.24 20.23 0.03
N THR A 345 17.03 19.71 0.17
CA THR A 345 16.76 18.27 0.09
C THR A 345 17.17 17.72 -1.28
N GLU A 346 16.75 18.36 -2.37
CA GLU A 346 17.12 17.96 -3.74
C GLU A 346 18.64 17.91 -3.94
N ASN A 347 19.34 18.96 -3.47
CA ASN A 347 20.79 19.03 -3.52
C ASN A 347 21.45 17.92 -2.69
N TYR A 348 20.92 17.61 -1.51
CA TYR A 348 21.45 16.53 -0.67
C TYR A 348 21.27 15.15 -1.33
N PHE A 349 20.10 14.87 -1.90
CA PHE A 349 19.86 13.61 -2.62
C PHE A 349 20.83 13.45 -3.79
N LYS A 350 21.03 14.51 -4.59
CA LYS A 350 21.91 14.47 -5.76
C LYS A 350 23.39 14.38 -5.39
N ASN A 351 23.85 15.22 -4.47
CA ASN A 351 25.28 15.40 -4.20
C ASN A 351 25.81 14.45 -3.11
N SER A 352 25.00 14.13 -2.10
CA SER A 352 25.42 13.30 -0.95
C SER A 352 24.98 11.84 -1.08
N LEU A 353 23.79 11.60 -1.64
CA LEU A 353 23.21 10.26 -1.77
C LEU A 353 23.27 9.70 -3.21
N TYR A 354 23.67 10.49 -4.20
CA TYR A 354 23.71 10.05 -5.60
C TYR A 354 22.38 9.44 -6.09
N LEU A 355 21.26 9.97 -5.59
CA LEU A 355 19.91 9.56 -5.93
C LEU A 355 19.26 10.59 -6.86
N GLU A 356 18.47 10.10 -7.81
CA GLU A 356 17.73 10.91 -8.79
C GLU A 356 16.22 10.88 -8.49
N PHE A 357 15.46 11.80 -9.10
CA PHE A 357 14.01 11.86 -8.97
C PHE A 357 13.32 11.56 -10.29
N GLU A 358 12.18 10.86 -10.24
CA GLU A 358 11.41 10.46 -11.43
C GLU A 358 10.72 11.65 -12.10
N SER A 359 10.35 12.65 -11.31
CA SER A 359 9.69 13.88 -11.75
C SER A 359 10.15 15.09 -10.96
N GLU A 360 9.87 16.28 -11.46
CA GLU A 360 10.04 17.52 -10.68
C GLU A 360 9.23 17.44 -9.38
N ILE A 361 9.81 17.97 -8.30
CA ILE A 361 9.18 18.00 -6.98
C ILE A 361 8.42 19.31 -6.84
N ASP A 362 7.11 19.24 -6.70
CA ASP A 362 6.28 20.43 -6.50
C ASP A 362 5.90 20.61 -5.04
N VAL A 363 6.00 21.85 -4.56
CA VAL A 363 5.51 22.24 -3.22
C VAL A 363 4.07 22.67 -3.34
N PHE A 364 3.17 21.91 -2.71
CA PHE A 364 1.74 22.19 -2.75
C PHE A 364 1.27 22.86 -1.45
N PRO A 365 0.32 23.82 -1.52
CA PRO A 365 -0.36 24.31 -0.33
C PRO A 365 -1.28 23.23 0.24
N CYS A 366 -1.30 23.06 1.56
CA CYS A 366 -2.16 22.06 2.21
C CYS A 366 -3.66 22.39 2.11
N ASP A 367 -4.00 23.68 2.02
CA ASP A 367 -5.38 24.16 1.84
C ASP A 367 -5.78 24.31 0.36
N GLY A 368 -4.91 23.86 -0.56
CA GLY A 368 -5.14 23.93 -2.00
C GLY A 368 -6.07 22.82 -2.53
N PRO A 369 -6.46 22.90 -3.81
CA PRO A 369 -7.25 21.86 -4.48
C PRO A 369 -6.44 20.58 -4.72
N THR A 370 -5.12 20.62 -4.52
CA THR A 370 -4.19 19.56 -4.87
C THR A 370 -3.97 18.62 -3.70
N ASP A 371 -4.53 17.42 -3.83
CA ASP A 371 -4.37 16.32 -2.89
C ASP A 371 -2.98 15.67 -2.99
N ILE A 372 -2.29 15.48 -1.86
CA ILE A 372 -1.00 14.78 -1.84
C ILE A 372 -1.21 13.27 -1.71
N ARG A 373 -0.35 12.50 -2.36
CA ARG A 373 -0.44 11.03 -2.39
C ARG A 373 0.72 10.44 -1.60
N PHE A 374 0.42 9.58 -0.65
CA PHE A 374 1.42 8.91 0.18
C PHE A 374 0.93 7.53 0.64
N LEU A 375 1.77 6.49 0.57
CA LEU A 375 1.41 5.12 0.94
C LEU A 375 0.14 4.58 0.25
N GLY A 376 -0.11 5.10 -0.96
CA GLY A 376 -1.32 4.84 -1.72
C GLY A 376 -2.63 5.21 -1.04
N SER A 377 -2.58 6.23 -0.19
CA SER A 377 -3.72 7.01 0.26
C SER A 377 -3.55 8.47 -0.21
N VAL A 378 -4.64 9.22 -0.20
CA VAL A 378 -4.63 10.67 -0.32
C VAL A 378 -4.57 11.26 1.07
N VAL A 379 -3.61 12.13 1.32
CA VAL A 379 -3.63 12.95 2.53
C VAL A 379 -4.28 14.27 2.14
N LYS A 380 -5.26 14.72 2.92
CA LYS A 380 -6.01 15.96 2.73
C LYS A 380 -6.06 16.75 4.03
N ARG A 381 -5.92 18.07 3.97
CA ARG A 381 -6.24 18.93 5.13
C ARG A 381 -7.70 19.35 5.01
N SER A 382 -8.47 19.16 6.08
CA SER A 382 -9.87 19.57 6.15
C SER A 382 -10.09 20.44 7.39
N LEU A 383 -11.04 21.36 7.28
CA LEU A 383 -11.57 22.06 8.45
C LEU A 383 -12.32 21.04 9.33
N LYS A 384 -12.05 21.01 10.64
CA LYS A 384 -12.88 20.23 11.57
C LYS A 384 -14.22 20.95 11.73
N GLU A 385 -15.23 20.42 11.06
CA GLU A 385 -16.58 20.97 11.12
C GLU A 385 -17.21 20.71 12.48
N SER A 386 -17.99 21.67 12.97
CA SER A 386 -18.88 21.43 14.10
C SER A 386 -19.94 20.40 13.70
N PRO A 387 -20.51 19.61 14.64
CA PRO A 387 -21.57 18.65 14.32
C PRO A 387 -22.74 19.26 13.55
N ALA A 388 -23.07 20.53 13.81
CA ALA A 388 -24.11 21.27 13.11
C ALA A 388 -23.71 21.60 11.65
N VAL A 389 -22.48 22.08 11.40
CA VAL A 389 -21.96 22.32 10.04
C VAL A 389 -21.94 21.00 9.25
N LYS A 390 -21.48 19.91 9.88
CA LYS A 390 -21.43 18.58 9.28
C LYS A 390 -22.82 18.07 8.86
N ALA A 391 -23.86 18.36 9.66
CA ALA A 391 -25.23 18.00 9.31
C ALA A 391 -25.74 18.76 8.07
N VAL A 392 -25.42 20.06 7.97
CA VAL A 392 -25.78 20.91 6.82
C VAL A 392 -25.06 20.44 5.55
N HIS A 393 -23.75 20.20 5.63
CA HIS A 393 -22.97 19.67 4.50
C HIS A 393 -23.45 18.28 4.06
N LYS A 394 -23.72 17.36 5.01
CA LYS A 394 -24.29 16.04 4.69
C LYS A 394 -25.66 16.14 4.03
N LEU A 395 -26.48 17.13 4.41
CA LEU A 395 -27.77 17.37 3.75
C LEU A 395 -27.57 17.91 2.33
N LYS A 396 -26.64 18.85 2.14
CA LYS A 396 -26.24 19.33 0.81
C LYS A 396 -25.79 18.17 -0.09
N GLU A 397 -24.89 17.32 0.39
CA GLU A 397 -24.42 16.13 -0.35
C GLU A 397 -25.56 15.16 -0.68
N LYS A 398 -26.51 14.95 0.24
CA LYS A 398 -27.69 14.12 0.00
C LYS A 398 -28.58 14.71 -1.09
N VAL A 399 -28.78 16.03 -1.10
CA VAL A 399 -29.57 16.72 -2.12
C VAL A 399 -28.88 16.65 -3.48
N GLU A 400 -27.57 16.87 -3.54
CA GLU A 400 -26.75 16.70 -4.75
C GLU A 400 -26.83 15.26 -5.29
N LEU A 401 -26.67 14.27 -4.41
CA LEU A 401 -26.76 12.86 -4.77
C LEU A 401 -28.15 12.49 -5.29
N PHE A 402 -29.21 12.99 -4.64
CA PHE A 402 -30.59 12.75 -5.08
C PHE A 402 -30.85 13.39 -6.46
N ALA A 403 -30.36 14.60 -6.69
CA ALA A 403 -30.48 15.25 -7.99
C ALA A 403 -29.73 14.51 -9.10
N SER A 404 -28.50 14.05 -8.82
CA SER A 404 -27.73 13.23 -9.76
C SER A 404 -28.41 11.90 -10.08
N GLN A 405 -29.02 11.24 -9.09
CA GLN A 405 -29.82 10.03 -9.31
C GLN A 405 -31.05 10.29 -10.20
N LYS A 406 -31.72 11.44 -10.02
CA LYS A 406 -32.86 11.85 -10.84
C LYS A 406 -32.45 12.19 -12.26
N GLU A 407 -31.34 12.89 -12.44
CA GLU A 407 -30.74 13.17 -13.75
C GLU A 407 -30.38 11.87 -14.48
N HIS A 408 -29.67 10.94 -13.83
CA HIS A 408 -29.36 9.64 -14.43
C HIS A 408 -30.61 8.85 -14.81
N SER A 409 -31.66 8.90 -13.97
CA SER A 409 -32.94 8.25 -14.26
C SER A 409 -33.67 8.90 -15.44
N TRP A 410 -33.62 10.23 -15.54
CA TRP A 410 -34.13 11.01 -16.66
C TRP A 410 -33.41 10.63 -17.95
N ASP A 411 -32.07 10.66 -17.96
CA ASP A 411 -31.23 10.33 -19.12
C ASP A 411 -31.43 8.89 -19.59
N THR A 412 -31.47 7.94 -18.65
CA THR A 412 -31.70 6.52 -18.99
C THR A 412 -33.12 6.31 -19.51
N GLY A 413 -34.11 6.95 -18.90
CA GLY A 413 -35.52 6.85 -19.27
C GLY A 413 -35.78 7.41 -20.66
N THR A 414 -35.28 8.62 -20.94
CA THR A 414 -35.38 9.30 -22.23
C THR A 414 -34.63 8.54 -23.32
N ALA A 415 -33.37 8.13 -23.10
CA ALA A 415 -32.63 7.31 -24.05
C ALA A 415 -33.36 6.01 -24.40
N ARG A 416 -33.97 5.34 -23.40
CA ARG A 416 -34.79 4.13 -23.61
C ARG A 416 -36.04 4.40 -24.45
N ILE A 417 -36.74 5.51 -24.20
CA ILE A 417 -37.89 5.93 -25.03
C ILE A 417 -37.43 6.19 -26.46
N GLY A 418 -36.30 6.87 -26.65
CA GLY A 418 -35.75 7.19 -27.96
C GLY A 418 -35.42 5.93 -28.76
N LYS A 419 -34.78 4.95 -28.11
CA LYS A 419 -34.54 3.63 -28.70
C LYS A 419 -35.83 2.93 -29.12
N LYS A 420 -36.86 2.95 -28.27
CA LYS A 420 -38.17 2.34 -28.58
C LYS A 420 -38.90 3.05 -29.71
N TRP A 421 -38.90 4.38 -29.73
CA TRP A 421 -39.50 5.18 -30.80
C TRP A 421 -38.82 4.94 -32.13
N LEU A 422 -37.49 4.95 -32.14
CA LEU A 422 -36.72 4.65 -33.34
C LEU A 422 -37.02 3.22 -33.79
N ALA A 423 -36.89 2.22 -32.91
CA ALA A 423 -37.21 0.83 -33.26
C ALA A 423 -38.64 0.65 -33.79
N HIS A 424 -39.63 1.35 -33.23
CA HIS A 424 -41.01 1.34 -33.72
C HIS A 424 -41.15 1.99 -35.10
N GLY A 425 -40.51 3.13 -35.33
CA GLY A 425 -40.44 3.77 -36.65
C GLY A 425 -39.77 2.85 -37.67
N LEU A 426 -38.63 2.27 -37.33
CA LEU A 426 -37.88 1.32 -38.15
C LEU A 426 -38.67 0.04 -38.47
N LYS A 427 -39.55 -0.41 -37.57
CA LYS A 427 -40.42 -1.57 -37.80
C LYS A 427 -41.55 -1.27 -38.79
N LYS A 428 -42.04 -0.03 -38.83
CA LYS A 428 -43.13 0.39 -39.72
C LYS A 428 -42.69 0.76 -41.12
N VAL A 429 -41.43 1.17 -41.28
CA VAL A 429 -40.87 1.58 -42.56
C VAL A 429 -40.52 0.36 -43.41
N LYS A 430 -41.29 0.11 -44.49
CA LYS A 430 -40.96 -0.90 -45.51
C LYS A 430 -40.06 -0.28 -46.59
N GLU A 431 -39.08 -1.03 -47.08
CA GLU A 431 -38.18 -0.57 -48.16
C GLU A 431 -38.97 -0.17 -49.43
N SER A 432 -40.07 -0.88 -49.71
CA SER A 432 -41.01 -0.58 -50.79
C SER A 432 -41.70 0.78 -50.67
N GLU A 433 -41.87 1.31 -49.46
CA GLU A 433 -42.53 2.59 -49.21
C GLU A 433 -41.58 3.79 -49.34
N ILE A 434 -40.27 3.59 -49.12
CA ILE A 434 -39.26 4.67 -49.21
C ILE A 434 -38.74 4.84 -50.63
N LYS A 435 -38.68 3.77 -51.43
CA LYS A 435 -38.09 3.77 -52.78
C LYS A 435 -38.67 4.86 -53.70
N HIS A 436 -39.97 5.10 -53.62
CA HIS A 436 -40.68 6.10 -54.44
C HIS A 436 -40.59 7.54 -53.92
N LEU A 437 -40.16 7.75 -52.66
CA LEU A 437 -40.01 9.06 -52.01
C LEU A 437 -38.56 9.60 -52.08
N SER A 438 -37.68 8.89 -52.79
CA SER A 438 -36.25 9.16 -52.83
C SER A 438 -35.88 10.05 -54.02
N ASP A 439 -35.96 11.37 -53.85
CA ASP A 439 -35.33 12.30 -54.80
C ASP A 439 -33.80 12.12 -54.75
N GLY A 440 -33.11 12.27 -55.89
CA GLY A 440 -31.69 11.89 -56.05
C GLY A 440 -30.67 12.54 -55.10
N SER A 441 -31.07 13.51 -54.28
CA SER A 441 -30.27 14.16 -53.23
C SER A 441 -30.86 14.05 -51.81
N SER A 442 -31.93 13.28 -51.62
CA SER A 442 -32.70 13.15 -50.38
C SER A 442 -32.01 12.26 -49.33
N LEU A 443 -32.13 12.63 -48.05
CA LEU A 443 -31.67 11.83 -46.90
C LEU A 443 -32.25 10.40 -46.92
N LEU A 444 -33.45 10.23 -47.48
CA LEU A 444 -34.13 8.95 -47.61
C LEU A 444 -33.40 7.99 -48.57
N THR A 445 -32.76 8.53 -49.61
CA THR A 445 -31.98 7.77 -50.61
C THR A 445 -30.69 7.21 -50.00
N GLN A 446 -30.04 7.98 -49.12
CA GLN A 446 -28.90 7.48 -48.35
C GLN A 446 -29.33 6.38 -47.38
N ILE A 447 -30.45 6.57 -46.68
CA ILE A 447 -30.98 5.59 -45.71
C ILE A 447 -31.41 4.28 -46.39
N SER A 448 -32.01 4.35 -47.58
CA SER A 448 -32.47 3.16 -48.32
C SER A 448 -31.32 2.28 -48.79
N CYS A 449 -30.17 2.85 -49.17
CA CYS A 449 -29.00 2.08 -49.62
C CYS A 449 -28.38 1.19 -48.53
N PHE A 450 -28.66 1.47 -47.25
CA PHE A 450 -28.07 0.72 -46.13
C PHE A 450 -28.95 -0.41 -45.59
N ARG A 451 -30.23 -0.50 -45.99
CA ARG A 451 -31.10 -1.63 -45.63
C ARG A 451 -31.05 -2.67 -46.74
N LYS A 452 -30.62 -3.89 -46.41
CA LYS A 452 -30.68 -5.06 -47.28
C LYS A 452 -31.68 -6.06 -46.70
N ASP A 453 -32.29 -6.87 -47.55
CA ASP A 453 -33.15 -7.98 -47.10
C ASP A 453 -32.40 -8.87 -46.11
N GLY A 454 -33.03 -9.15 -44.96
CA GLY A 454 -32.47 -9.99 -43.90
C GLY A 454 -31.55 -9.29 -42.88
N MET A 455 -31.32 -7.97 -42.98
CA MET A 455 -30.48 -7.24 -42.02
C MET A 455 -31.18 -7.05 -40.66
N GLU A 456 -30.50 -7.37 -39.56
CA GLU A 456 -31.03 -7.19 -38.20
C GLU A 456 -31.22 -5.70 -37.85
N THR A 457 -32.28 -5.41 -37.08
CA THR A 457 -32.70 -4.04 -36.70
C THR A 457 -31.60 -3.24 -35.99
N ASP A 458 -30.71 -3.91 -35.26
CA ASP A 458 -29.67 -3.29 -34.44
C ASP A 458 -28.51 -2.73 -35.27
N HIS A 459 -28.20 -3.35 -36.42
CA HIS A 459 -27.19 -2.84 -37.34
C HIS A 459 -27.69 -1.63 -38.14
N TRP A 460 -28.97 -1.62 -38.51
CA TRP A 460 -29.59 -0.48 -39.19
C TRP A 460 -29.71 0.74 -38.27
N TYR A 461 -30.00 0.51 -36.98
CA TYR A 461 -30.04 1.51 -35.92
C TYR A 461 -28.76 2.36 -35.82
N LYS A 462 -27.58 1.74 -35.80
CA LYS A 462 -26.28 2.45 -35.68
C LYS A 462 -25.97 3.31 -36.90
N VAL A 463 -26.37 2.87 -38.09
CA VAL A 463 -26.09 3.59 -39.35
C VAL A 463 -26.99 4.82 -39.49
N LEU A 464 -28.27 4.68 -39.14
CA LEU A 464 -29.23 5.78 -39.13
C LEU A 464 -28.85 6.89 -38.16
N LEU A 465 -28.42 6.54 -36.95
CA LEU A 465 -27.90 7.51 -35.97
C LEU A 465 -26.71 8.30 -36.54
N LYS A 466 -25.79 7.64 -37.26
CA LYS A 466 -24.65 8.32 -37.91
C LYS A 466 -25.07 9.28 -39.03
N VAL A 467 -25.98 8.87 -39.90
CA VAL A 467 -26.49 9.72 -40.99
C VAL A 467 -27.23 10.94 -40.42
N TRP A 468 -28.01 10.74 -39.35
CA TRP A 468 -28.73 11.84 -38.70
C TRP A 468 -27.80 12.82 -37.99
N MET A 469 -26.75 12.33 -37.28
CA MET A 469 -25.71 13.17 -36.67
C MET A 469 -25.04 14.09 -37.70
N GLN A 470 -24.74 13.56 -38.89
CA GLN A 470 -24.15 14.32 -40.00
C GLN A 470 -25.10 15.41 -40.52
N ASN A 471 -26.41 15.15 -40.55
CA ASN A 471 -27.40 16.10 -41.04
C ASN A 471 -27.64 17.27 -40.07
N LYS A 472 -27.78 17.00 -38.76
CA LYS A 472 -28.06 18.02 -37.74
C LYS A 472 -26.87 18.91 -37.39
N LYS A 473 -25.71 18.75 -38.04
CA LYS A 473 -24.44 19.45 -37.72
C LYS A 473 -24.09 19.37 -36.22
N VAL A 474 -24.43 18.28 -35.54
CA VAL A 474 -24.05 18.07 -34.13
C VAL A 474 -22.57 17.70 -34.12
N LYS A 475 -21.70 18.73 -34.08
CA LYS A 475 -20.26 18.53 -33.91
C LYS A 475 -20.00 18.18 -32.44
N CYS A 476 -19.46 16.98 -32.20
CA CYS A 476 -18.89 16.52 -30.93
C CYS A 476 -19.85 16.26 -29.74
N GLU A 477 -20.67 15.21 -29.82
CA GLU A 477 -21.11 14.50 -28.60
C GLU A 477 -20.68 13.02 -28.69
N THR A 478 -20.10 12.48 -27.62
CA THR A 478 -19.38 11.18 -27.63
C THR A 478 -20.28 9.95 -27.48
N ASN A 479 -21.58 10.09 -27.23
CA ASN A 479 -22.45 8.98 -26.84
C ASN A 479 -23.84 8.99 -27.53
N GLU A 480 -24.21 7.86 -28.15
CA GLU A 480 -25.49 7.65 -28.85
C GLU A 480 -26.71 7.92 -27.96
N ASP A 481 -26.60 7.61 -26.66
CA ASP A 481 -27.70 7.75 -25.69
C ASP A 481 -28.04 9.22 -25.41
N VAL A 482 -27.05 10.12 -25.42
CA VAL A 482 -27.24 11.56 -25.17
C VAL A 482 -28.02 12.19 -26.32
N ILE A 483 -27.71 11.77 -27.54
CA ILE A 483 -28.37 12.27 -28.76
C ILE A 483 -29.85 11.90 -28.79
N LEU A 484 -30.16 10.64 -28.48
CA LEU A 484 -31.54 10.17 -28.41
C LEU A 484 -32.32 10.85 -27.28
N SER A 485 -31.68 11.01 -26.12
CA SER A 485 -32.27 11.68 -24.96
C SER A 485 -32.59 13.15 -25.28
N LYS A 486 -31.56 13.98 -25.49
CA LYS A 486 -31.67 15.44 -25.51
C LYS A 486 -32.27 16.01 -26.79
N HIS A 487 -32.03 15.38 -27.94
CA HIS A 487 -32.40 15.97 -29.23
C HIS A 487 -33.63 15.36 -29.89
N ILE A 488 -34.06 14.16 -29.46
CA ILE A 488 -35.21 13.45 -30.05
C ILE A 488 -36.35 13.35 -29.04
N VAL A 489 -36.08 12.77 -27.89
CA VAL A 489 -37.13 12.42 -26.94
C VAL A 489 -37.54 13.63 -26.13
N GLU A 490 -36.56 14.34 -25.56
CA GLU A 490 -36.81 15.46 -24.67
C GLU A 490 -37.71 16.54 -25.30
N PRO A 491 -37.50 17.02 -26.55
CA PRO A 491 -38.38 18.01 -27.18
C PRO A 491 -39.82 17.52 -27.41
N ALA A 492 -40.00 16.20 -27.50
CA ALA A 492 -41.28 15.56 -27.78
C ALA A 492 -42.02 15.08 -26.52
N LEU A 493 -41.40 15.20 -25.33
CA LEU A 493 -42.08 14.95 -24.05
C LEU A 493 -43.18 16.01 -23.79
N PRO A 494 -44.14 15.73 -22.90
CA PRO A 494 -45.07 16.74 -22.42
C PRO A 494 -44.33 17.93 -21.79
N GLN A 495 -44.79 19.14 -22.08
CA GLN A 495 -44.18 20.39 -21.58
C GLN A 495 -44.13 20.41 -20.05
N ASP A 496 -45.25 20.07 -19.38
CA ASP A 496 -45.36 20.03 -17.93
C ASP A 496 -44.31 19.13 -17.26
N LEU A 497 -43.94 18.02 -17.92
CA LEU A 497 -42.95 17.07 -17.41
C LEU A 497 -41.52 17.62 -17.51
N ARG A 498 -41.18 18.27 -18.63
CA ARG A 498 -39.89 18.94 -18.79
C ARG A 498 -39.75 20.07 -17.78
N ASP A 499 -40.77 20.92 -17.68
CA ASP A 499 -40.75 22.07 -16.79
C ASP A 499 -40.60 21.64 -15.33
N SER A 500 -41.30 20.58 -14.93
CA SER A 500 -41.13 19.98 -13.59
C SER A 500 -39.71 19.48 -13.33
N TYR A 501 -39.06 18.85 -14.33
CA TYR A 501 -37.69 18.36 -14.20
C TYR A 501 -36.67 19.51 -14.08
N TYR A 502 -36.78 20.52 -14.94
CA TYR A 502 -35.87 21.66 -14.92
C TYR A 502 -36.10 22.56 -13.70
N GLU A 503 -37.34 22.73 -13.25
CA GLU A 503 -37.64 23.44 -12.00
C GLU A 503 -37.05 22.68 -10.80
N PHE A 504 -37.15 21.35 -10.75
CA PHE A 504 -36.49 20.55 -9.72
C PHE A 504 -34.97 20.76 -9.72
N GLN A 505 -34.31 20.68 -10.89
CA GLN A 505 -32.86 20.90 -10.99
C GLN A 505 -32.46 22.31 -10.55
N LYS A 506 -33.26 23.32 -10.93
CA LYS A 506 -33.07 24.71 -10.52
C LYS A 506 -33.18 24.88 -9.00
N ARG A 507 -34.23 24.33 -8.38
CA ARG A 507 -34.43 24.37 -6.92
C ARG A 507 -33.28 23.71 -6.16
N VAL A 508 -32.75 22.61 -6.70
CA VAL A 508 -31.57 21.96 -6.12
C VAL A 508 -30.34 22.88 -6.19
N GLN A 509 -30.10 23.54 -7.33
CA GLN A 509 -29.00 24.50 -7.45
C GLN A 509 -29.15 25.70 -6.50
N GLU A 510 -30.38 26.22 -6.35
CA GLU A 510 -30.70 27.27 -5.38
C GLU A 510 -30.40 26.83 -3.93
N TYR A 511 -30.79 25.61 -3.56
CA TYR A 511 -30.51 25.03 -2.24
C TYR A 511 -29.00 24.93 -1.95
N ILE A 512 -28.25 24.41 -2.93
CA ILE A 512 -26.78 24.19 -2.84
C ILE A 512 -26.02 25.52 -2.73
N SER A 513 -26.45 26.53 -3.47
CA SER A 513 -25.75 27.82 -3.58
C SER A 513 -26.18 28.85 -2.52
N SER A 514 -27.48 28.93 -2.20
CA SER A 514 -28.06 29.98 -1.36
C SER A 514 -28.48 29.49 0.02
N GLU A 515 -29.30 28.43 0.11
CA GLU A 515 -29.84 27.99 1.40
C GLU A 515 -28.77 27.37 2.30
N THR A 516 -27.84 26.61 1.70
CA THR A 516 -26.70 26.04 2.43
C THR A 516 -25.82 27.16 2.99
N ALA A 517 -25.52 28.20 2.20
CA ALA A 517 -24.69 29.32 2.63
C ALA A 517 -25.36 30.14 3.75
N SER A 518 -26.65 30.40 3.63
CA SER A 518 -27.45 31.07 4.67
C SER A 518 -27.52 30.27 5.97
N THR A 519 -27.69 28.94 5.87
CA THR A 519 -27.74 28.06 7.04
C THR A 519 -26.39 28.00 7.75
N LEU A 520 -25.28 27.96 7.00
CA LEU A 520 -23.93 28.00 7.56
C LEU A 520 -23.64 29.33 8.27
N ALA A 521 -24.11 30.47 7.73
CA ALA A 521 -23.92 31.79 8.33
C ALA A 521 -24.66 31.98 9.66
N LEU A 522 -25.72 31.20 9.91
CA LEU A 522 -26.51 31.22 11.16
C LEU A 522 -25.91 30.34 12.25
N LEU A 523 -24.91 29.51 11.94
CA LEU A 523 -24.26 28.66 12.94
C LEU A 523 -23.27 29.47 13.78
N PRO A 524 -23.19 29.24 15.11
CA PRO A 524 -22.28 29.98 15.97
C PRO A 524 -20.84 29.76 15.50
N ASN A 525 -20.14 30.84 15.20
CA ASN A 525 -18.70 30.83 14.90
C ASN A 525 -17.95 30.37 16.15
N SER A 526 -17.66 29.08 16.25
CA SER A 526 -16.59 28.63 17.14
C SER A 526 -15.29 29.16 16.54
N ASN A 527 -14.72 30.20 17.14
CA ASN A 527 -13.41 30.81 16.80
C ASN A 527 -12.21 29.84 17.02
N CYS A 528 -12.39 28.55 16.77
CA CYS A 528 -11.36 27.54 16.82
C CYS A 528 -11.55 26.63 15.61
N SER A 529 -11.17 27.11 14.43
CA SER A 529 -11.04 26.32 13.20
C SER A 529 -9.85 25.38 13.34
N SER A 530 -9.97 24.34 14.18
CA SER A 530 -8.94 23.32 14.26
C SER A 530 -8.93 22.56 12.93
N PHE A 531 -7.83 22.60 12.19
CA PHE A 531 -7.67 21.80 10.99
C PHE A 531 -7.26 20.38 11.39
N THR A 532 -7.79 19.39 10.66
CA THR A 532 -7.41 17.99 10.85
C THR A 532 -6.90 17.41 9.54
N THR A 533 -5.83 16.64 9.63
CA THR A 533 -5.30 15.86 8.51
C THR A 533 -6.16 14.61 8.33
N GLN A 534 -6.90 14.54 7.22
CA GLN A 534 -7.65 13.39 6.76
C GLN A 534 -6.79 12.51 5.85
N ILE A 535 -7.01 11.21 5.91
CA ILE A 535 -6.37 10.18 5.10
C ILE A 535 -7.48 9.44 4.37
N ILE A 536 -7.51 9.57 3.04
CA ILE A 536 -8.61 9.14 2.19
C ILE A 536 -8.12 8.00 1.27
N ALA A 537 -8.90 6.92 1.20
CA ALA A 537 -8.65 5.80 0.32
C ALA A 537 -8.91 6.14 -1.17
N PRO A 538 -8.10 5.63 -2.12
CA PRO A 538 -8.19 5.89 -3.56
C PRO A 538 -9.42 5.29 -4.29
N ILE A 539 -10.66 5.66 -3.97
CA ILE A 539 -11.85 4.95 -4.49
C ILE A 539 -11.85 4.78 -6.02
N SER A 540 -11.48 5.82 -6.77
CA SER A 540 -11.41 5.77 -8.23
C SER A 540 -10.38 4.75 -8.75
N ILE A 541 -9.25 4.58 -8.06
CA ILE A 541 -8.21 3.64 -8.46
C ILE A 541 -8.51 2.22 -7.99
N ILE A 542 -9.07 2.09 -6.79
CA ILE A 542 -9.59 0.82 -6.27
C ILE A 542 -10.57 0.22 -7.29
N LYS A 543 -11.53 1.01 -7.79
CA LYS A 543 -12.46 0.59 -8.86
C LYS A 543 -11.75 0.21 -10.16
N LYS A 544 -10.74 0.99 -10.59
CA LYS A 544 -9.93 0.66 -11.78
C LYS A 544 -9.17 -0.67 -11.61
N ARG A 545 -8.68 -0.99 -10.42
CA ARG A 545 -8.01 -2.27 -10.13
C ARG A 545 -8.99 -3.43 -10.18
N LEU A 546 -10.20 -3.29 -9.61
CA LEU A 546 -11.24 -4.34 -9.72
C LEU A 546 -11.62 -4.64 -11.17
N PHE A 547 -11.71 -3.60 -12.00
CA PHE A 547 -11.96 -3.74 -13.43
C PHE A 547 -10.83 -4.53 -14.11
N ARG A 548 -9.57 -4.20 -13.79
CA ARG A 548 -8.39 -4.93 -14.33
C ARG A 548 -8.34 -6.39 -13.90
N TYR A 549 -8.78 -6.70 -12.68
CA TYR A 549 -8.86 -8.09 -12.20
C TYR A 549 -10.01 -8.87 -12.83
N GLY A 550 -10.86 -8.21 -13.64
CA GLY A 550 -12.03 -8.84 -14.25
C GLY A 550 -13.18 -9.08 -13.26
N LEU A 551 -13.18 -8.38 -12.12
CA LEU A 551 -14.22 -8.50 -11.09
C LEU A 551 -15.38 -7.52 -11.34
N THR A 552 -15.14 -6.46 -12.11
CA THR A 552 -16.16 -5.48 -12.50
C THR A 552 -16.10 -5.16 -13.99
N ASN A 553 -17.20 -4.68 -14.55
CA ASN A 553 -17.25 -4.14 -15.91
C ASN A 553 -16.86 -2.66 -15.96
N SER A 554 -16.82 -2.08 -17.18
CA SER A 554 -16.46 -0.67 -17.39
C SER A 554 -17.38 0.33 -16.69
N LYS A 555 -18.62 -0.09 -16.35
CA LYS A 555 -19.60 0.69 -15.60
C LYS A 555 -19.51 0.48 -14.07
N GLY A 556 -18.63 -0.41 -13.60
CA GLY A 556 -18.43 -0.70 -12.18
C GLY A 556 -19.36 -1.74 -11.57
N TYR A 557 -20.15 -2.46 -12.38
CA TYR A 557 -20.96 -3.60 -11.91
C TYR A 557 -20.12 -4.86 -11.80
N SER A 558 -20.38 -5.70 -10.80
CA SER A 558 -19.67 -6.96 -10.59
C SER A 558 -19.84 -7.95 -11.75
N GLN A 559 -18.84 -8.79 -11.99
CA GLN A 559 -18.86 -9.82 -13.05
C GLN A 559 -18.25 -11.13 -12.53
N PRO A 560 -18.64 -12.29 -13.08
CA PRO A 560 -18.00 -13.55 -12.72
C PRO A 560 -16.54 -13.59 -13.19
N CYS A 561 -15.63 -14.05 -12.34
CA CYS A 561 -14.24 -14.25 -12.70
C CYS A 561 -14.05 -15.60 -13.39
N HIS A 562 -13.99 -15.61 -14.72
CA HIS A 562 -13.89 -16.83 -15.53
C HIS A 562 -12.67 -17.71 -15.22
N LEU A 563 -11.57 -17.11 -14.74
CA LEU A 563 -10.34 -17.84 -14.42
C LEU A 563 -10.48 -18.76 -13.20
N LEU A 564 -11.37 -18.41 -12.27
CA LEU A 564 -11.56 -19.13 -11.01
C LEU A 564 -12.62 -20.24 -11.10
N VAL A 565 -13.42 -20.27 -12.15
CA VAL A 565 -14.51 -21.27 -12.32
C VAL A 565 -14.00 -22.72 -12.23
N PHE A 566 -12.75 -22.97 -12.63
CA PHE A 566 -12.14 -24.30 -12.62
C PHE A 566 -11.48 -24.69 -11.29
N TRP A 567 -11.50 -23.81 -10.30
CA TRP A 567 -10.93 -24.08 -8.97
C TRP A 567 -11.94 -24.80 -8.07
N ASP A 568 -11.47 -25.36 -6.95
CA ASP A 568 -12.36 -25.94 -5.95
C ASP A 568 -13.13 -24.82 -5.22
N ASP A 569 -14.32 -25.11 -4.71
CA ASP A 569 -15.23 -24.07 -4.18
C ASP A 569 -14.61 -23.27 -3.03
N ASN A 570 -13.95 -23.98 -2.10
CA ASN A 570 -13.22 -23.35 -1.01
C ASN A 570 -12.06 -22.47 -1.50
N GLU A 571 -11.35 -22.88 -2.55
CA GLU A 571 -10.22 -22.12 -3.09
C GLU A 571 -10.72 -20.83 -3.79
N ILE A 572 -11.90 -20.87 -4.44
CA ILE A 572 -12.55 -19.68 -5.01
C ILE A 572 -12.87 -18.69 -3.88
N VAL A 573 -13.55 -19.16 -2.82
CA VAL A 573 -13.93 -18.31 -1.69
C VAL A 573 -12.70 -17.77 -0.96
N ASP A 574 -11.68 -18.60 -0.72
CA ASP A 574 -10.44 -18.17 -0.05
C ASP A 574 -9.67 -17.13 -0.89
N TRP A 575 -9.71 -17.19 -2.23
CA TRP A 575 -9.12 -16.15 -3.09
C TRP A 575 -9.82 -14.79 -2.92
N TYR A 576 -11.17 -14.78 -2.94
CA TYR A 576 -11.94 -13.55 -2.73
C TYR A 576 -11.82 -13.02 -1.30
N ALA A 577 -11.92 -13.89 -0.30
CA ALA A 577 -11.74 -13.54 1.10
C ALA A 577 -10.35 -12.94 1.34
N GLY A 578 -9.31 -13.53 0.73
CA GLY A 578 -7.96 -12.98 0.76
C GLY A 578 -7.89 -11.53 0.23
N LEU A 579 -8.42 -11.27 -0.96
CA LEU A 579 -8.44 -9.92 -1.53
C LEU A 579 -9.08 -8.90 -0.57
N ILE A 580 -10.20 -9.30 0.06
CA ILE A 580 -10.94 -8.47 1.00
C ILE A 580 -10.14 -8.22 2.28
N CYS A 581 -9.58 -9.27 2.90
CA CYS A 581 -8.80 -9.14 4.13
C CYS A 581 -7.64 -8.14 3.96
N ARG A 582 -6.99 -8.13 2.78
CA ARG A 582 -5.88 -7.20 2.48
C ARG A 582 -6.35 -5.76 2.41
N TRP A 583 -7.47 -5.53 1.73
CA TRP A 583 -8.02 -4.18 1.55
C TRP A 583 -8.58 -3.62 2.85
N GLN A 584 -9.24 -4.47 3.64
CA GLN A 584 -9.65 -4.13 4.98
C GLN A 584 -8.42 -3.71 5.79
N ARG A 585 -7.40 -4.58 5.92
CA ARG A 585 -6.17 -4.30 6.67
C ARG A 585 -5.45 -3.02 6.25
N TRP A 586 -5.38 -2.72 4.94
CA TRP A 586 -4.66 -1.57 4.42
C TRP A 586 -5.42 -0.25 4.61
N TYR A 587 -6.74 -0.27 4.42
CA TYR A 587 -7.56 0.94 4.44
C TYR A 587 -8.29 1.19 5.76
N THR A 588 -8.09 0.35 6.80
CA THR A 588 -8.76 0.47 8.11
C THR A 588 -8.70 1.88 8.68
N GLU A 589 -7.56 2.57 8.57
CA GLU A 589 -7.34 3.90 9.17
C GLU A 589 -7.79 5.06 8.26
N CYS A 590 -8.34 4.79 7.08
CA CYS A 590 -8.81 5.84 6.16
C CYS A 590 -10.19 6.38 6.58
N ASP A 591 -10.39 7.68 6.45
CA ASP A 591 -11.61 8.36 6.90
C ASP A 591 -12.85 7.95 6.06
N ASN A 592 -12.66 7.57 4.79
CA ASN A 592 -13.70 7.03 3.92
C ASN A 592 -13.72 5.49 3.85
N PHE A 593 -13.24 4.79 4.90
CA PHE A 593 -13.18 3.32 4.91
C PHE A 593 -14.55 2.66 4.66
N ASN A 594 -15.65 3.30 5.07
CA ASN A 594 -17.01 2.81 4.80
C ASN A 594 -17.31 2.70 3.30
N GLU A 595 -16.79 3.59 2.46
CA GLU A 595 -16.93 3.47 1.00
C GLU A 595 -16.15 2.27 0.46
N VAL A 596 -14.99 1.96 1.03
CA VAL A 596 -14.21 0.77 0.69
C VAL A 596 -14.98 -0.50 1.09
N LYS A 597 -15.60 -0.51 2.29
CA LYS A 597 -16.46 -1.61 2.73
C LYS A 597 -17.66 -1.81 1.77
N LEU A 598 -18.30 -0.73 1.32
CA LEU A 598 -19.38 -0.81 0.33
C LEU A 598 -18.91 -1.40 -1.01
N ILE A 599 -17.70 -1.06 -1.48
CA ILE A 599 -17.12 -1.66 -2.69
C ILE A 599 -16.86 -3.15 -2.49
N ILE A 600 -16.33 -3.53 -1.33
CA ILE A 600 -16.10 -4.94 -0.97
C ILE A 600 -17.41 -5.73 -1.04
N CYS A 601 -18.48 -5.26 -0.39
CA CYS A 601 -19.76 -5.98 -0.37
C CYS A 601 -20.45 -5.98 -1.75
N ASN A 602 -20.58 -4.81 -2.39
CA ASN A 602 -21.37 -4.69 -3.63
C ASN A 602 -20.65 -5.20 -4.87
N GLN A 603 -19.32 -5.15 -4.90
CA GLN A 603 -18.54 -5.52 -6.09
C GLN A 603 -17.84 -6.86 -5.87
N VAL A 604 -17.04 -6.99 -4.82
CA VAL A 604 -16.15 -8.16 -4.63
C VAL A 604 -16.93 -9.40 -4.18
N ARG A 605 -17.79 -9.29 -3.15
CA ARG A 605 -18.64 -10.42 -2.69
C ARG A 605 -19.58 -10.87 -3.80
N LEU A 606 -20.26 -9.93 -4.45
CA LEU A 606 -21.19 -10.26 -5.54
C LEU A 606 -20.48 -10.89 -6.75
N SER A 607 -19.25 -10.48 -7.04
CA SER A 607 -18.39 -11.15 -8.03
C SER A 607 -18.08 -12.60 -7.65
N CYS A 608 -17.82 -12.89 -6.36
CA CYS A 608 -17.64 -14.24 -5.85
C CYS A 608 -18.89 -15.11 -6.07
N ILE A 609 -20.06 -14.60 -5.66
CA ILE A 609 -21.35 -15.28 -5.84
C ILE A 609 -21.61 -15.55 -7.32
N ARG A 610 -21.40 -14.56 -8.19
CA ARG A 610 -21.51 -14.70 -9.66
C ARG A 610 -20.58 -15.75 -10.23
N THR A 611 -19.36 -15.84 -9.70
CA THR A 611 -18.37 -16.84 -10.14
C THR A 611 -18.84 -18.26 -9.80
N LEU A 612 -19.37 -18.47 -8.58
CA LEU A 612 -19.95 -19.76 -8.16
C LEU A 612 -21.25 -20.06 -8.93
N ALA A 613 -22.10 -19.07 -9.14
CA ALA A 613 -23.30 -19.16 -9.96
C ALA A 613 -22.98 -19.62 -11.39
N MET A 614 -21.94 -19.04 -12.01
CA MET A 614 -21.43 -19.46 -13.32
C MET A 614 -20.91 -20.91 -13.30
N LYS A 615 -20.17 -21.30 -12.26
CA LYS A 615 -19.63 -22.65 -12.12
C LYS A 615 -20.72 -23.71 -12.07
N TYR A 616 -21.78 -23.47 -11.30
CA TYR A 616 -22.89 -24.42 -11.13
C TYR A 616 -24.05 -24.22 -12.11
N ARG A 617 -24.06 -23.10 -12.85
CA ARG A 617 -25.17 -22.66 -13.71
C ARG A 617 -26.49 -22.49 -12.93
N ILE A 618 -26.40 -21.89 -11.75
CA ILE A 618 -27.51 -21.66 -10.81
C ILE A 618 -27.66 -20.15 -10.58
N HIS A 619 -28.85 -19.69 -10.16
CA HIS A 619 -29.11 -18.29 -9.83
C HIS A 619 -28.36 -17.83 -8.56
N GLU A 620 -27.99 -16.55 -8.48
CA GLU A 620 -27.20 -15.96 -7.38
C GLU A 620 -27.82 -16.21 -5.99
N SER A 621 -29.14 -16.08 -5.86
CA SER A 621 -29.86 -16.28 -4.59
C SER A 621 -29.83 -17.71 -4.05
N GLU A 622 -29.68 -18.72 -4.92
CA GLU A 622 -29.56 -20.12 -4.49
C GLU A 622 -28.11 -20.44 -4.08
N ILE A 623 -27.13 -19.80 -4.72
CA ILE A 623 -25.71 -19.90 -4.34
C ILE A 623 -25.49 -19.35 -2.94
N GLU A 624 -26.09 -18.21 -2.61
CA GLU A 624 -25.99 -17.62 -1.26
C GLU A 624 -26.51 -18.58 -0.19
N LYS A 625 -27.63 -19.27 -0.43
CA LYS A 625 -28.16 -20.28 0.49
C LYS A 625 -27.26 -21.52 0.58
N LYS A 626 -26.74 -21.97 -0.55
CA LYS A 626 -25.94 -23.20 -0.64
C LYS A 626 -24.56 -23.05 0.01
N PHE A 627 -23.95 -21.87 -0.11
CA PHE A 627 -22.61 -21.57 0.38
C PHE A 627 -22.61 -20.59 1.56
N ASP A 628 -23.70 -20.53 2.33
CA ASP A 628 -23.83 -19.60 3.45
C ASP A 628 -22.64 -19.69 4.41
N SER A 629 -22.22 -20.92 4.77
CA SER A 629 -21.13 -21.14 5.73
C SER A 629 -19.76 -20.64 5.23
N GLU A 630 -19.50 -20.78 3.94
CA GLU A 630 -18.25 -20.38 3.30
C GLU A 630 -18.25 -18.86 3.03
N LEU A 631 -19.38 -18.32 2.57
CA LEU A 631 -19.54 -16.90 2.26
C LEU A 631 -19.60 -16.01 3.50
N ARG A 632 -19.83 -16.56 4.70
CA ARG A 632 -19.65 -15.84 5.99
C ARG A 632 -18.23 -15.31 6.21
N ARG A 633 -17.23 -15.88 5.53
CA ARG A 633 -15.83 -15.38 5.58
C ARG A 633 -15.67 -14.05 4.83
N ILE A 634 -16.65 -13.69 4.02
CA ILE A 634 -16.71 -12.44 3.27
C ILE A 634 -17.78 -11.57 3.94
N PRO A 635 -17.56 -10.27 4.19
CA PRO A 635 -18.58 -9.42 4.82
C PRO A 635 -19.81 -9.30 3.92
N ALA A 636 -21.02 -9.41 4.48
CA ALA A 636 -22.27 -9.07 3.78
C ALA A 636 -22.61 -7.57 3.93
N THR A 637 -23.58 -7.09 3.16
CA THR A 637 -24.08 -5.71 3.29
C THR A 637 -24.81 -5.49 4.62
N GLU A 638 -25.49 -6.52 5.13
CA GLU A 638 -26.22 -6.49 6.41
C GLU A 638 -25.27 -6.40 7.61
N ASP A 639 -24.13 -7.11 7.57
CA ASP A 639 -23.09 -7.04 8.60
C ASP A 639 -22.49 -5.63 8.70
N LEU A 640 -22.36 -4.96 7.56
CA LEU A 640 -21.85 -3.59 7.48
C LEU A 640 -22.80 -2.58 8.12
N GLU A 641 -24.11 -2.73 7.93
CA GLU A 641 -25.12 -1.87 8.53
C GLU A 641 -25.14 -2.01 10.06
N LEU A 642 -24.98 -3.24 10.57
CA LEU A 642 -24.86 -3.52 12.01
C LEU A 642 -23.57 -2.92 12.61
N GLU A 643 -22.43 -3.05 11.94
CA GLU A 643 -21.16 -2.43 12.38
C GLU A 643 -21.18 -0.89 12.31
N ILE A 644 -21.93 -0.30 11.38
CA ILE A 644 -22.09 1.17 11.31
C ILE A 644 -22.92 1.68 12.50
N THR A 645 -23.80 0.86 13.06
CA THR A 645 -24.61 1.21 14.23
C THR A 645 -23.94 0.92 15.58
N SER A 646 -22.95 0.01 15.62
CA SER A 646 -22.17 -0.28 16.82
C SER A 646 -20.80 0.42 16.77
N GLU A 647 -20.73 1.65 17.29
CA GLU A 647 -19.44 2.26 17.56
C GLU A 647 -18.63 1.40 18.54
N ALA A 648 -17.42 1.05 18.10
CA ALA A 648 -16.34 0.38 18.86
C ALA A 648 -16.59 -1.08 19.27
N THR A 649 -15.81 -2.00 18.72
CA THR A 649 -14.79 -2.80 19.44
C THR A 649 -14.23 -3.92 18.56
N ASN A 650 -13.02 -4.37 18.92
CA ASN A 650 -12.27 -5.55 18.44
C ASN A 650 -11.25 -5.31 17.32
N SER A 651 -10.15 -4.63 17.68
CA SER A 651 -8.91 -4.59 16.89
C SER A 651 -7.80 -5.54 17.39
N GLU A 652 -8.09 -6.41 18.37
CA GLU A 652 -7.04 -7.13 19.12
C GLU A 652 -6.35 -8.28 18.35
N ALA A 653 -6.86 -8.71 17.20
CA ALA A 653 -6.25 -9.81 16.44
C ALA A 653 -5.24 -9.34 15.36
N VAL A 654 -5.13 -8.04 15.09
CA VAL A 654 -4.44 -7.51 13.88
C VAL A 654 -3.00 -7.04 14.16
N ASP A 655 -2.61 -6.88 15.43
CA ASP A 655 -1.32 -6.28 15.82
C ASP A 655 -0.10 -7.20 15.73
N ASN A 656 -0.29 -8.52 15.58
CA ASN A 656 0.83 -9.47 15.55
C ASN A 656 1.70 -9.35 14.28
N ASP A 657 1.13 -8.95 13.15
CA ASP A 657 1.86 -8.81 11.87
C ASP A 657 2.78 -7.57 11.84
N ALA A 658 2.47 -6.52 12.61
CA ALA A 658 3.33 -5.32 12.73
C ALA A 658 4.69 -5.63 13.38
N LEU A 659 4.81 -6.79 14.01
CA LEU A 659 6.02 -7.27 14.66
C LEU A 659 6.93 -8.05 13.71
N MET A 660 6.40 -8.45 12.54
CA MET A 660 7.15 -9.11 11.48
C MET A 660 7.83 -8.09 10.55
N TYR A 661 8.96 -8.50 9.99
CA TYR A 661 9.72 -7.67 9.06
C TYR A 661 9.03 -7.63 7.68
N GLY A 662 8.31 -6.53 7.37
CA GLY A 662 7.63 -6.31 6.09
C GLY A 662 6.09 -6.47 6.13
N ILE A 663 5.48 -6.54 4.95
CA ILE A 663 4.04 -6.63 4.68
C ILE A 663 3.78 -7.97 3.98
N THR A 664 3.48 -8.98 4.78
CA THR A 664 3.32 -10.38 4.33
C THR A 664 2.11 -10.59 3.43
N TYR A 665 1.07 -9.75 3.56
CA TYR A 665 -0.21 -9.97 2.89
C TYR A 665 -0.34 -9.30 1.52
N SER A 666 0.65 -8.58 0.98
CA SER A 666 0.39 -7.69 -0.18
C SER A 666 0.33 -8.40 -1.55
N GLY A 667 0.85 -9.63 -1.67
CA GLY A 667 1.24 -10.23 -2.96
C GLY A 667 0.12 -10.64 -3.93
N ILE A 668 -1.06 -11.06 -3.47
CA ILE A 668 -2.10 -11.67 -4.34
C ILE A 668 -2.84 -10.70 -5.24
N CYS A 669 -2.84 -9.42 -4.89
CA CYS A 669 -3.44 -8.40 -5.75
C CYS A 669 -2.81 -8.40 -7.16
N LEU A 670 -1.62 -8.97 -7.36
CA LEU A 670 -0.85 -8.82 -8.60
C LEU A 670 -0.76 -10.08 -9.45
N PHE A 671 -1.39 -11.17 -9.02
CA PHE A 671 -1.37 -12.43 -9.76
C PHE A 671 -2.64 -13.27 -9.58
N SER A 672 -2.88 -14.17 -10.53
CA SER A 672 -3.73 -15.34 -10.31
C SER A 672 -2.94 -16.63 -10.47
N LEU A 673 -3.52 -17.73 -10.00
CA LEU A 673 -3.01 -19.06 -10.26
C LEU A 673 -3.89 -19.75 -11.31
N ALA A 674 -3.31 -20.55 -12.19
CA ALA A 674 -4.07 -21.46 -13.03
C ALA A 674 -3.69 -22.89 -12.69
N ARG A 675 -4.68 -23.69 -12.32
CA ARG A 675 -4.48 -25.10 -12.00
C ARG A 675 -4.06 -25.85 -13.27
N MET A 676 -2.98 -26.64 -13.18
CA MET A 676 -2.67 -27.61 -14.23
C MET A 676 -3.52 -28.87 -14.05
N VAL A 677 -4.10 -29.35 -15.15
CA VAL A 677 -5.02 -30.50 -15.19
C VAL A 677 -4.28 -31.82 -15.43
N SER A 678 -3.04 -31.79 -15.92
CA SER A 678 -2.22 -33.00 -16.10
C SER A 678 -1.70 -33.54 -14.77
N GLN A 679 -1.62 -34.87 -14.60
CA GLN A 679 -0.85 -35.50 -13.52
C GLN A 679 0.61 -35.03 -13.61
N SER A 680 0.98 -34.06 -12.77
CA SER A 680 2.38 -33.67 -12.61
C SER A 680 3.12 -34.79 -11.90
N ARG A 681 4.44 -34.88 -12.13
CA ARG A 681 5.31 -35.71 -11.29
C ARG A 681 5.06 -35.36 -9.82
N PRO A 682 5.09 -36.34 -8.89
CA PRO A 682 5.04 -36.06 -7.46
C PRO A 682 6.11 -35.02 -7.12
N CYS A 683 5.71 -33.95 -6.45
CA CYS A 683 6.62 -32.93 -5.95
C CYS A 683 6.23 -32.55 -4.54
N ASN A 684 7.19 -32.05 -3.77
CA ASN A 684 6.94 -31.50 -2.45
C ASN A 684 6.45 -30.06 -2.59
N CYS A 685 5.90 -29.54 -1.50
CA CYS A 685 5.53 -28.14 -1.40
C CYS A 685 6.75 -27.24 -1.61
N PHE A 686 6.59 -26.19 -2.41
CA PHE A 686 7.68 -25.26 -2.74
C PHE A 686 7.87 -24.18 -1.69
N VAL A 687 7.05 -24.16 -0.64
CA VAL A 687 7.28 -23.28 0.50
C VAL A 687 8.53 -23.75 1.24
N ILE A 688 9.45 -22.82 1.48
CA ILE A 688 10.76 -23.11 2.07
C ILE A 688 10.58 -23.77 3.44
N GLY A 689 11.22 -24.94 3.60
CA GLY A 689 11.16 -25.74 4.82
C GLY A 689 9.91 -26.62 4.96
N CYS A 690 9.03 -26.67 3.96
CA CYS A 690 7.89 -27.59 3.94
C CYS A 690 8.21 -28.86 3.12
N SER A 691 8.18 -30.02 3.77
CA SER A 691 8.38 -31.33 3.13
C SER A 691 7.08 -32.03 2.70
N ALA A 692 5.92 -31.41 2.95
CA ALA A 692 4.62 -32.01 2.62
C ALA A 692 4.44 -32.17 1.11
N ALA A 693 3.78 -33.27 0.69
CA ALA A 693 3.47 -33.50 -0.71
C ALA A 693 2.55 -32.39 -1.27
N ALA A 694 2.90 -31.87 -2.46
CA ALA A 694 2.05 -30.98 -3.20
C ALA A 694 1.09 -31.81 -4.07
N PRO A 695 -0.22 -31.83 -3.77
CA PRO A 695 -1.17 -32.63 -4.55
C PRO A 695 -1.39 -32.06 -5.96
N ARG A 696 -1.03 -30.78 -6.17
CA ARG A 696 -1.32 -30.03 -7.40
C ARG A 696 -0.21 -29.04 -7.70
N VAL A 697 -0.05 -28.75 -8.98
CA VAL A 697 0.86 -27.72 -9.48
C VAL A 697 0.07 -26.62 -10.15
N TYR A 698 0.41 -25.39 -9.79
CA TYR A 698 -0.23 -24.17 -10.27
C TYR A 698 0.71 -23.41 -11.20
N THR A 699 0.16 -22.71 -12.18
CA THR A 699 0.89 -21.76 -13.03
C THR A 699 0.62 -20.35 -12.53
N LEU A 700 1.67 -19.60 -12.24
CA LEU A 700 1.59 -18.21 -11.78
C LEU A 700 1.31 -17.27 -12.95
N HIS A 701 0.14 -16.64 -12.96
CA HIS A 701 -0.24 -15.62 -13.94
C HIS A 701 -0.10 -14.23 -13.33
N VAL A 702 1.07 -13.61 -13.55
CA VAL A 702 1.27 -12.19 -13.24
C VAL A 702 0.33 -11.32 -14.09
N MET A 703 -0.51 -10.54 -13.41
CA MET A 703 -1.49 -9.62 -14.01
C MET A 703 -0.83 -8.30 -14.42
N GLU A 704 -0.01 -7.72 -13.54
CA GLU A 704 0.69 -6.46 -13.78
C GLU A 704 2.19 -6.72 -13.95
N ARG A 705 2.64 -6.72 -15.21
CA ARG A 705 4.02 -7.09 -15.59
C ARG A 705 4.92 -5.89 -15.83
N GLN A 706 4.35 -4.76 -16.23
CA GLN A 706 5.10 -3.54 -16.50
C GLN A 706 4.78 -2.51 -15.43
N ARG A 707 5.80 -1.72 -15.07
CA ARG A 707 5.60 -0.51 -14.28
C ARG A 707 4.75 0.44 -15.12
N PHE A 708 3.49 0.60 -14.73
CA PHE A 708 2.61 1.56 -15.37
C PHE A 708 2.81 2.91 -14.68
N PRO A 709 3.05 4.01 -15.41
CA PRO A 709 3.04 5.34 -14.82
C PRO A 709 1.62 5.61 -14.28
N GLY A 710 1.46 5.55 -12.97
CA GLY A 710 0.14 5.57 -12.34
C GLY A 710 0.20 5.33 -10.84
N TRP A 711 -0.74 5.96 -10.14
CA TRP A 711 -0.80 6.03 -8.67
C TRP A 711 -0.87 4.63 -8.02
N LYS A 712 0.02 4.41 -7.03
CA LYS A 712 0.10 3.24 -6.16
C LYS A 712 -1.12 3.21 -5.23
N THR A 713 -1.86 2.12 -5.11
CA THR A 713 -2.90 1.96 -4.06
C THR A 713 -2.31 1.34 -2.78
N GLY A 714 -1.02 1.58 -2.54
CA GLY A 714 -0.31 1.07 -1.39
C GLY A 714 0.15 -0.38 -1.53
N PHE A 715 -0.42 -1.14 -2.47
CA PHE A 715 0.12 -2.44 -2.89
C PHE A 715 1.15 -2.25 -4.01
N SER A 716 2.06 -3.22 -4.16
CA SER A 716 2.99 -3.24 -5.29
C SER A 716 2.26 -3.06 -6.62
N ASN A 717 2.90 -2.42 -7.60
CA ASN A 717 2.32 -2.10 -8.90
C ASN A 717 2.69 -3.12 -9.97
N CYS A 718 3.61 -4.03 -9.69
CA CYS A 718 4.02 -5.06 -10.65
C CYS A 718 4.79 -6.19 -9.97
N ILE A 719 4.70 -7.37 -10.58
CA ILE A 719 5.61 -8.48 -10.31
C ILE A 719 6.54 -8.61 -11.50
N HIS A 720 7.81 -8.92 -11.23
CA HIS A 720 8.82 -9.07 -12.27
C HIS A 720 8.35 -10.05 -13.37
N PRO A 721 8.42 -9.68 -14.67
CA PRO A 721 7.87 -10.48 -15.76
C PRO A 721 8.40 -11.92 -15.85
N SER A 722 9.62 -12.17 -15.37
CA SER A 722 10.24 -13.51 -15.38
C SER A 722 9.48 -14.55 -14.52
N LEU A 723 8.67 -14.08 -13.58
CA LEU A 723 7.80 -14.92 -12.73
C LEU A 723 6.50 -15.34 -13.44
N HIS A 724 6.15 -14.70 -14.56
CA HIS A 724 4.96 -15.08 -15.33
C HIS A 724 5.10 -16.49 -15.93
N ARG A 725 4.05 -17.31 -15.79
CA ARG A 725 3.95 -18.72 -16.20
C ARG A 725 4.92 -19.67 -15.49
N ARG A 726 5.45 -19.29 -14.32
CA ARG A 726 6.23 -20.19 -13.48
C ARG A 726 5.32 -21.17 -12.73
N ARG A 727 5.85 -22.35 -12.43
CA ARG A 727 5.11 -23.45 -11.79
C ARG A 727 5.32 -23.43 -10.28
N LEU A 728 4.27 -23.70 -9.53
CA LEU A 728 4.28 -23.73 -8.07
C LEU A 728 3.59 -25.00 -7.58
N GLY A 729 4.34 -25.92 -6.96
CA GLY A 729 3.77 -27.04 -6.22
C GLY A 729 3.44 -26.59 -4.79
N LEU A 730 2.18 -26.61 -4.39
CA LEU A 730 1.77 -26.18 -3.04
C LEU A 730 0.91 -27.25 -2.38
N CYS A 731 1.18 -27.53 -1.10
CA CYS A 731 0.27 -28.34 -0.29
C CYS A 731 -1.03 -27.57 0.01
N LYS A 732 -2.09 -28.26 0.46
CA LYS A 732 -3.40 -27.64 0.70
C LYS A 732 -3.33 -26.49 1.73
N HIS A 733 -2.53 -26.65 2.78
CA HIS A 733 -2.35 -25.64 3.82
C HIS A 733 -1.71 -24.36 3.26
N HIS A 734 -0.53 -24.49 2.63
CA HIS A 734 0.18 -23.33 2.11
C HIS A 734 -0.49 -22.68 0.89
N LEU A 735 -1.28 -23.42 0.12
CA LEU A 735 -2.13 -22.80 -0.90
C LEU A 735 -3.14 -21.86 -0.26
N LYS A 736 -3.84 -22.32 0.78
CA LYS A 736 -4.79 -21.51 1.54
C LYS A 736 -4.11 -20.31 2.19
N ASP A 737 -2.95 -20.51 2.81
CA ASP A 737 -2.19 -19.42 3.44
C ASP A 737 -1.72 -18.38 2.44
N LEU A 738 -1.28 -18.82 1.25
CA LEU A 738 -0.96 -17.91 0.17
C LEU A 738 -2.22 -17.11 -0.16
N LEU A 739 -3.33 -17.77 -0.54
CA LEU A 739 -4.62 -17.13 -0.90
C LEU A 739 -5.09 -16.12 0.15
N LEU A 740 -5.12 -16.49 1.43
CA LEU A 740 -5.56 -15.62 2.51
C LEU A 740 -4.54 -14.53 2.88
N GLY A 741 -3.27 -14.70 2.51
CA GLY A 741 -2.22 -13.69 2.71
C GLY A 741 -1.44 -13.84 4.00
N TYR A 742 -1.42 -15.03 4.57
CA TYR A 742 -0.59 -15.39 5.71
C TYR A 742 0.86 -15.66 5.32
N ILE A 743 1.10 -15.99 4.05
CA ILE A 743 2.43 -16.08 3.44
C ILE A 743 2.47 -15.29 2.13
N SER A 744 3.68 -14.91 1.73
CA SER A 744 3.93 -14.14 0.50
C SER A 744 4.66 -15.01 -0.54
N LEU A 745 4.84 -14.46 -1.75
CA LEU A 745 5.60 -15.15 -2.79
C LEU A 745 7.09 -15.32 -2.40
N GLN A 746 7.62 -14.49 -1.49
CA GLN A 746 8.99 -14.60 -0.98
C GLN A 746 9.27 -15.92 -0.24
N SER A 747 8.23 -16.52 0.36
CA SER A 747 8.28 -17.84 1.01
C SER A 747 8.43 -19.01 0.04
N ILE A 748 8.27 -18.78 -1.27
CA ILE A 748 8.34 -19.82 -2.29
C ILE A 748 9.76 -19.98 -2.83
N ASN A 749 10.22 -21.22 -2.92
CA ASN A 749 11.42 -21.61 -3.64
C ASN A 749 11.10 -21.85 -5.13
N PHE A 750 11.40 -20.85 -5.98
CA PHE A 750 11.19 -20.95 -7.42
C PHE A 750 12.20 -21.85 -8.15
N GLY A 751 13.25 -22.31 -7.46
CA GLY A 751 14.24 -23.26 -7.98
C GLY A 751 13.90 -24.73 -7.71
N ALA A 752 12.76 -25.02 -7.08
CA ALA A 752 12.37 -26.38 -6.70
C ALA A 752 11.73 -27.22 -7.84
N TRP A 753 11.43 -26.61 -8.99
CA TRP A 753 10.89 -27.27 -10.19
C TRP A 753 11.95 -27.39 -11.28
#